data_AF-A0A1W1XIA6-F1
#
_entry.id   AF-A0A1W1XIA6-F1
#
_cell.length_a   1.000
_cell.length_b   1.000
_cell.length_c   1.000
_cell.angle_alpha   90.00
_cell.angle_beta   90.00
_cell.angle_gamma   90.00
#
_symmetry.space_group_name_H-M   'P 1'
#
loop_
_entity.id
_entity.type
_entity.pdbx_description
1 polymer ?
#
loop_
_entity_poly.entity_id
_entity_poly.type
_entity_poly.pdbx_seq_one_letter_code
_entity_poly.pdbx_strand_id
1 'polypeptide(L)'
;MAGTNEKKFKGNVLVVGGGVAGMNAALDLVAQGYHVDLVEKEAELGGTVAKLHRLYPLCSCCKAANRATACAQHPDIRVWTESTVSAVTGSVGDFKVTVSGPSGEETLDAGAVVLALGVEPFDPSVYDTYAYAQFENVITSVELEWLQKPVGPFQGIPKRPSDGEVPKKVAWLQCVGSREINKCDAPYCSSVCCMYALKEAVQLKDALPEAETTIFYMDMRTHGKGYERYFNEAKEKGVRLVRSRIHSIEKAAGTENLTLEYVDEEGKKQEEVFDLVVLSVGLRPSAELEELAGKLGVQLSEDHYAATDTFKPAETNVPGVFVCGGTTGPRDVHQSVVEAAAAAAKAATAIKGTSSNGTSPEFRDVSGEEPAIGVVISLCPSKGPDFSGLMDPLVSFVQGLSGVAFVERLDLTDGEAFARLGQLLSDKKANRLVYASCTPIMHQELVEWAMKEAGLNPSLYDFVDLRALGTAPADLERLKDLFRTAVLRARLLEPMTYTQVPVHKAALVVGGGLAGMETALALADMDVPVTLIEKKDTLGGHAVKVRSTWKGESVQEFLKDRIQKVQDHPKITVLTSAQVVGARGFAGNFISTVAHNGDKKEIEHGVVVLATGAHSIKPDEYGYGTHPGIYRWSDFTKKMIDDPQAFKDARSAVFIQCVGSREAQRPYCSRLCCTFAVRSAIDLKAQNPDMDVYVLYRELRTFGERERIYKEAREKGIVFIRYDLDSKPQVKVEGDRLKVTVVDPILDRELVLTPDVISLQTAIVPAQAADLAAFYKVSLNEDGFYTESPAKMRPVDGETEGVFFAGLALAPKAVEESLAEAWAVAGRAKRILDQDVMLVGGAVAEVDPDKCAVCLTCVRTCPFGIPFIDSLQGHAFIDPALCQGCGMCVSECPGKAISFRRLSDDQILQMTQSLMQGSSAH
;
A
#
# COMPACT_ATOMS: atom_id res chain seq x y z
N MET A 1 -37.51 -31.69 3.87
CA MET A 1 -36.16 -31.83 3.30
C MET A 1 -35.98 -30.70 2.30
N ALA A 2 -35.51 -29.55 2.78
CA ALA A 2 -35.12 -28.45 1.90
C ALA A 2 -33.73 -28.82 1.36
N GLY A 3 -33.60 -28.93 0.04
CA GLY A 3 -32.31 -29.18 -0.60
C GLY A 3 -31.35 -28.06 -0.22
N THR A 4 -30.21 -28.42 0.36
CA THR A 4 -29.07 -27.52 0.52
C THR A 4 -28.66 -27.06 -0.87
N ASN A 5 -28.94 -25.80 -1.20
CA ASN A 5 -28.44 -25.19 -2.43
C ASN A 5 -26.91 -25.18 -2.33
N GLU A 6 -26.23 -26.14 -2.98
CA GLU A 6 -24.77 -26.14 -3.07
C GLU A 6 -24.34 -24.86 -3.78
N LYS A 7 -23.58 -24.02 -3.07
CA LYS A 7 -23.04 -22.77 -3.60
C LYS A 7 -22.09 -23.11 -4.76
N LYS A 8 -22.40 -22.61 -5.95
CA LYS A 8 -21.57 -22.86 -7.14
C LYS A 8 -20.45 -21.82 -7.21
N PHE A 9 -19.21 -22.26 -7.17
CA PHE A 9 -18.02 -21.41 -7.35
C PHE A 9 -17.68 -21.24 -8.84
N LYS A 10 -17.00 -20.14 -9.19
CA LYS A 10 -16.44 -19.95 -10.53
C LYS A 10 -15.31 -20.94 -10.84
N GLY A 11 -14.63 -21.43 -9.82
CA GLY A 11 -13.54 -22.40 -9.89
C GLY A 11 -12.76 -22.40 -8.57
N ASN A 12 -11.78 -23.29 -8.49
CA ASN A 12 -10.89 -23.42 -7.34
C ASN A 12 -9.52 -22.82 -7.68
N VAL A 13 -8.91 -22.09 -6.76
CA VAL A 13 -7.55 -21.57 -6.89
C VAL A 13 -6.74 -22.02 -5.69
N LEU A 14 -5.56 -22.57 -5.95
CA LEU A 14 -4.59 -22.85 -4.90
C LEU A 14 -3.73 -21.61 -4.66
N VAL A 15 -3.61 -21.19 -3.41
CA VAL A 15 -2.64 -20.18 -2.97
C VAL A 15 -1.63 -20.85 -2.05
N VAL A 16 -0.34 -20.76 -2.37
CA VAL A 16 0.74 -21.37 -1.58
C VAL A 16 1.54 -20.26 -0.89
N GLY A 17 1.50 -20.23 0.44
CA GLY A 17 2.10 -19.22 1.31
C GLY A 17 1.04 -18.33 1.96
N GLY A 18 0.86 -18.45 3.27
CA GLY A 18 -0.09 -17.70 4.13
C GLY A 18 0.45 -16.36 4.63
N GLY A 19 1.46 -15.80 3.97
CA GLY A 19 1.95 -14.45 4.24
C GLY A 19 0.97 -13.34 3.81
N VAL A 20 1.37 -12.07 3.99
CA VAL A 20 0.52 -10.92 3.61
C VAL A 20 0.10 -10.96 2.13
N ALA A 21 0.98 -11.41 1.23
CA ALA A 21 0.65 -11.52 -0.19
C ALA A 21 -0.42 -12.59 -0.44
N GLY A 22 -0.20 -13.82 0.03
CA GLY A 22 -1.13 -14.93 -0.19
C GLY A 22 -2.50 -14.70 0.47
N MET A 23 -2.56 -14.16 1.68
CA MET A 23 -3.83 -13.83 2.33
C MET A 23 -4.63 -12.78 1.54
N ASN A 24 -3.98 -11.73 1.01
CA ASN A 24 -4.70 -10.74 0.20
C ASN A 24 -5.14 -11.34 -1.15
N ALA A 25 -4.30 -12.19 -1.77
CA ALA A 25 -4.69 -12.88 -3.01
C ALA A 25 -5.91 -13.79 -2.77
N ALA A 26 -5.93 -14.57 -1.68
CA ALA A 26 -7.05 -15.42 -1.31
C ALA A 26 -8.33 -14.61 -1.09
N LEU A 27 -8.27 -13.51 -0.33
CA LEU A 27 -9.41 -12.63 -0.07
C LEU A 27 -9.96 -11.96 -1.34
N ASP A 28 -9.07 -11.53 -2.24
CA ASP A 28 -9.48 -10.93 -3.52
C ASP A 28 -10.12 -11.97 -4.48
N LEU A 29 -9.67 -13.24 -4.43
CA LEU A 29 -10.24 -14.34 -5.20
C LEU A 29 -11.63 -14.75 -4.69
N VAL A 30 -11.80 -14.94 -3.39
CA VAL A 30 -13.12 -15.31 -2.84
C VAL A 30 -14.15 -14.21 -2.98
N ALA A 31 -13.71 -12.94 -2.90
CA ALA A 31 -14.60 -11.81 -3.18
C ALA A 31 -15.06 -11.73 -4.65
N GLN A 32 -14.41 -12.47 -5.55
CA GLN A 32 -14.82 -12.64 -6.95
C GLN A 32 -15.61 -13.95 -7.18
N GLY A 33 -15.90 -14.74 -6.14
CA GLY A 33 -16.72 -15.95 -6.21
C GLY A 33 -15.95 -17.24 -6.52
N TYR A 34 -14.63 -17.26 -6.26
CA TYR A 34 -13.80 -18.47 -6.34
C TYR A 34 -13.72 -19.16 -4.98
N HIS A 35 -13.50 -20.48 -4.98
CA HIS A 35 -13.06 -21.20 -3.80
C HIS A 35 -11.53 -21.15 -3.73
N VAL A 36 -10.96 -21.05 -2.52
CA VAL A 36 -9.51 -20.98 -2.35
C VAL A 36 -9.03 -22.01 -1.33
N ASP A 37 -8.05 -22.81 -1.75
CA ASP A 37 -7.22 -23.58 -0.83
C ASP A 37 -5.95 -22.75 -0.52
N LEU A 38 -5.79 -22.33 0.74
CA LEU A 38 -4.64 -21.56 1.20
C LEU A 38 -3.70 -22.46 2.01
N VAL A 39 -2.54 -22.80 1.43
CA VAL A 39 -1.53 -23.67 2.06
C VAL A 39 -0.45 -22.84 2.73
N GLU A 40 -0.17 -23.11 3.99
CA GLU A 40 0.86 -22.46 4.82
C GLU A 40 1.69 -23.52 5.54
N LYS A 41 3.01 -23.40 5.44
CA LYS A 41 3.96 -24.33 6.05
C LYS A 41 4.06 -24.15 7.56
N GLU A 42 3.84 -22.95 8.05
CA GLU A 42 3.85 -22.62 9.47
C GLU A 42 2.51 -23.00 10.14
N ALA A 43 2.49 -23.02 11.47
CA ALA A 43 1.28 -23.25 12.26
C ALA A 43 0.28 -22.07 12.19
N GLU A 44 0.74 -20.89 11.79
CA GLU A 44 -0.06 -19.66 11.77
C GLU A 44 0.13 -18.87 10.48
N LEU A 45 -0.95 -18.24 10.01
CA LEU A 45 -0.89 -17.28 8.91
C LEU A 45 -0.21 -15.97 9.33
N GLY A 46 0.36 -15.25 8.37
CA GLY A 46 0.85 -13.87 8.55
C GLY A 46 2.28 -13.63 8.12
N GLY A 47 3.08 -14.69 7.99
CA GLY A 47 4.47 -14.65 7.55
C GLY A 47 5.34 -13.63 8.31
N THR A 48 6.35 -13.07 7.65
CA THR A 48 7.29 -12.11 8.26
C THR A 48 6.60 -10.86 8.83
N VAL A 49 5.50 -10.39 8.22
CA VAL A 49 4.80 -9.17 8.66
C VAL A 49 4.19 -9.32 10.06
N ALA A 50 3.75 -10.52 10.44
CA ALA A 50 3.29 -10.80 11.81
C ALA A 50 4.45 -10.70 12.83
N LYS A 51 5.67 -11.04 12.40
CA LYS A 51 6.88 -11.03 13.24
C LYS A 51 7.45 -9.63 13.50
N LEU A 52 7.11 -8.62 12.69
CA LEU A 52 7.54 -7.22 12.88
C LEU A 52 6.86 -6.55 14.09
N HIS A 53 7.45 -5.55 14.73
CA HIS A 53 6.82 -4.68 15.74
C HIS A 53 5.87 -3.67 15.07
N ARG A 54 6.39 -2.87 14.13
CA ARG A 54 5.66 -1.82 13.41
C ARG A 54 5.92 -1.90 11.92
N LEU A 55 4.92 -1.54 11.12
CA LEU A 55 5.14 -1.19 9.72
C LEU A 55 5.52 0.28 9.65
N TYR A 56 6.21 0.68 8.60
CA TYR A 56 6.41 2.08 8.31
C TYR A 56 5.55 2.44 7.08
N PRO A 57 4.83 3.58 7.07
CA PRO A 57 4.57 4.54 8.16
C PRO A 57 3.39 4.11 9.09
N LEU A 58 2.93 2.86 9.00
CA LEU A 58 1.66 2.40 9.56
C LEU A 58 1.76 1.77 10.98
N CYS A 59 0.72 1.96 11.80
CA CYS A 59 0.64 1.44 13.18
C CYS A 59 0.90 -0.09 13.35
N SER A 60 1.38 -0.47 14.55
CA SER A 60 1.88 -1.79 15.01
C SER A 60 0.87 -2.95 15.04
N CYS A 61 -0.40 -2.72 15.37
CA CYS A 61 -1.31 -3.81 15.77
C CYS A 61 -1.92 -4.60 14.61
N CYS A 62 -2.67 -3.94 13.73
CA CYS A 62 -3.49 -4.62 12.73
C CYS A 62 -2.72 -4.78 11.41
N LYS A 63 -1.62 -5.52 11.38
CA LYS A 63 -0.78 -5.65 10.16
C LYS A 63 -1.24 -6.84 9.33
N ALA A 64 -1.09 -8.04 9.90
CA ALA A 64 -1.45 -9.31 9.28
C ALA A 64 -2.66 -9.97 9.97
N ALA A 65 -2.81 -9.80 11.29
CA ALA A 65 -3.84 -10.48 12.11
C ALA A 65 -5.26 -10.35 11.53
N ASN A 66 -5.72 -9.14 11.21
CA ASN A 66 -7.02 -8.91 10.59
C ASN A 66 -7.24 -9.71 9.29
N ARG A 67 -6.20 -9.87 8.47
CA ARG A 67 -6.26 -10.63 7.22
C ARG A 67 -6.20 -12.13 7.47
N ALA A 68 -5.41 -12.56 8.46
CA ALA A 68 -5.34 -13.95 8.91
C ALA A 68 -6.70 -14.43 9.42
N THR A 69 -7.34 -13.66 10.33
CA THR A 69 -8.68 -13.96 10.81
C THR A 69 -9.70 -13.97 9.68
N ALA A 70 -9.64 -12.98 8.77
CA ALA A 70 -10.53 -12.94 7.62
C ALA A 70 -10.37 -14.18 6.72
N CYS A 71 -9.16 -14.69 6.52
CA CYS A 71 -8.94 -15.92 5.75
C CYS A 71 -9.44 -17.16 6.49
N ALA A 72 -9.08 -17.31 7.77
CA ALA A 72 -9.40 -18.48 8.58
C ALA A 72 -10.91 -18.66 8.80
N GLN A 73 -11.68 -17.58 8.79
CA GLN A 73 -13.12 -17.60 9.03
C GLN A 73 -13.95 -17.51 7.74
N HIS A 74 -13.33 -17.32 6.58
CA HIS A 74 -14.09 -17.18 5.35
C HIS A 74 -14.64 -18.55 4.92
N PRO A 75 -15.96 -18.70 4.68
CA PRO A 75 -16.56 -20.00 4.36
C PRO A 75 -16.08 -20.60 3.03
N ASP A 76 -15.52 -19.76 2.14
CA ASP A 76 -15.00 -20.18 0.84
C ASP A 76 -13.46 -20.28 0.80
N ILE A 77 -12.77 -20.14 1.93
CA ILE A 77 -11.32 -20.36 2.04
C ILE A 77 -11.09 -21.59 2.92
N ARG A 78 -10.47 -22.63 2.38
CA ARG A 78 -9.95 -23.76 3.17
C ARG A 78 -8.49 -23.49 3.50
N VAL A 79 -8.17 -23.29 4.77
CA VAL A 79 -6.80 -23.03 5.25
C VAL A 79 -6.12 -24.33 5.67
N TRP A 80 -4.91 -24.55 5.18
CA TRP A 80 -4.06 -25.70 5.44
C TRP A 80 -2.77 -25.25 6.10
N THR A 81 -2.70 -25.27 7.43
CA THR A 81 -1.48 -24.96 8.18
C THR A 81 -0.60 -26.19 8.35
N GLU A 82 0.67 -25.99 8.69
CA GLU A 82 1.66 -27.07 8.83
C GLU A 82 1.71 -27.99 7.61
N SER A 83 1.43 -27.43 6.43
CA SER A 83 1.20 -28.17 5.19
C SER A 83 2.05 -27.60 4.06
N THR A 84 2.56 -28.48 3.19
CA THR A 84 3.41 -28.09 2.05
C THR A 84 2.91 -28.75 0.77
N VAL A 85 3.23 -28.16 -0.37
CA VAL A 85 2.88 -28.73 -1.68
C VAL A 85 3.98 -29.67 -2.14
N SER A 86 3.68 -30.97 -2.19
CA SER A 86 4.66 -32.00 -2.53
C SER A 86 4.73 -32.31 -4.03
N ALA A 87 3.63 -32.15 -4.76
CA ALA A 87 3.58 -32.31 -6.22
C ALA A 87 2.46 -31.47 -6.85
N VAL A 88 2.69 -31.00 -8.08
CA VAL A 88 1.66 -30.39 -8.91
C VAL A 88 1.77 -30.95 -10.32
N THR A 89 0.66 -31.44 -10.86
CA THR A 89 0.56 -31.96 -12.22
C THR A 89 -0.66 -31.38 -12.92
N GLY A 90 -0.74 -31.53 -14.24
CA GLY A 90 -1.83 -30.98 -15.05
C GLY A 90 -1.48 -29.64 -15.68
N SER A 91 -2.51 -28.86 -15.99
CA SER A 91 -2.38 -27.59 -16.71
C SER A 91 -3.48 -26.61 -16.29
N VAL A 92 -3.36 -25.35 -16.71
CA VAL A 92 -4.39 -24.32 -16.45
C VAL A 92 -5.81 -24.84 -16.66
N GLY A 93 -6.65 -24.70 -15.64
CA GLY A 93 -8.02 -25.21 -15.59
C GLY A 93 -8.20 -26.60 -14.95
N ASP A 94 -7.13 -27.41 -14.84
CA ASP A 94 -7.18 -28.79 -14.32
C ASP A 94 -5.82 -29.20 -13.72
N PHE A 95 -5.36 -28.47 -12.70
CA PHE A 95 -4.22 -28.88 -11.89
C PHE A 95 -4.65 -29.88 -10.81
N LYS A 96 -3.82 -30.90 -10.61
CA LYS A 96 -3.88 -31.83 -9.49
C LYS A 96 -2.70 -31.54 -8.57
N VAL A 97 -2.99 -31.16 -7.33
CA VAL A 97 -2.00 -30.68 -6.36
C VAL A 97 -1.99 -31.63 -5.16
N THR A 98 -0.86 -32.25 -4.87
CA THR A 98 -0.69 -33.03 -3.64
C THR A 98 -0.21 -32.12 -2.52
N VAL A 99 -0.99 -32.03 -1.45
CA VAL A 99 -0.65 -31.32 -0.21
C VAL A 99 -0.32 -32.35 0.86
N SER A 100 0.86 -32.21 1.47
CA SER A 100 1.32 -33.06 2.56
C SER A 100 1.24 -32.26 3.87
N GLY A 101 0.47 -32.74 4.83
CA GLY A 101 0.25 -32.08 6.12
C GLY A 101 0.10 -33.07 7.29
N PRO A 102 -0.33 -32.61 8.48
CA PRO A 102 -0.38 -33.45 9.69
C PRO A 102 -1.33 -34.66 9.58
N SER A 103 -2.37 -34.55 8.74
CA SER A 103 -3.34 -35.62 8.48
C SER A 103 -2.92 -36.59 7.36
N GLY A 104 -1.72 -36.43 6.79
CA GLY A 104 -1.23 -37.20 5.64
C GLY A 104 -1.25 -36.39 4.34
N GLU A 105 -1.27 -37.09 3.21
CA GLU A 105 -1.32 -36.47 1.87
C GLU A 105 -2.76 -36.42 1.35
N GLU A 106 -3.18 -35.27 0.82
CA GLU A 106 -4.46 -35.08 0.13
C GLU A 106 -4.21 -34.50 -1.27
N THR A 107 -5.00 -34.91 -2.26
CA THR A 107 -4.94 -34.35 -3.62
C THR A 107 -6.08 -33.37 -3.82
N LEU A 108 -5.73 -32.13 -4.21
CA LEU A 108 -6.64 -31.02 -4.44
C LEU A 108 -6.74 -30.70 -5.93
N ASP A 109 -7.92 -30.24 -6.33
CA ASP A 109 -8.21 -29.79 -7.69
C ASP A 109 -8.16 -28.26 -7.75
N ALA A 110 -7.29 -27.72 -8.61
CA ALA A 110 -7.13 -26.28 -8.78
C ALA A 110 -7.16 -25.90 -10.26
N GLY A 111 -7.86 -24.82 -10.62
CA GLY A 111 -7.83 -24.27 -11.98
C GLY A 111 -6.62 -23.35 -12.22
N ALA A 112 -6.05 -22.79 -11.16
CA ALA A 112 -4.85 -21.96 -11.19
C ALA A 112 -4.12 -22.07 -9.85
N VAL A 113 -2.83 -21.71 -9.88
CA VAL A 113 -1.94 -21.72 -8.71
C VAL A 113 -1.35 -20.32 -8.54
N VAL A 114 -1.36 -19.80 -7.32
CA VAL A 114 -0.68 -18.56 -6.94
C VAL A 114 0.41 -18.88 -5.93
N LEU A 115 1.66 -18.61 -6.28
CA LEU A 115 2.83 -18.79 -5.42
C LEU A 115 3.14 -17.49 -4.67
N ALA A 116 3.00 -17.53 -3.35
CA ALA A 116 3.19 -16.42 -2.41
C ALA A 116 4.11 -16.82 -1.24
N LEU A 117 5.12 -17.64 -1.53
CA LEU A 117 6.07 -18.26 -0.59
C LEU A 117 6.95 -17.27 0.20
N GLY A 118 6.99 -15.99 -0.21
CA GLY A 118 7.66 -14.95 0.54
C GLY A 118 9.19 -15.00 0.47
N VAL A 119 9.83 -14.59 1.57
CA VAL A 119 11.28 -14.46 1.73
C VAL A 119 11.72 -14.89 3.13
N GLU A 120 12.99 -15.22 3.26
CA GLU A 120 13.63 -15.55 4.53
C GLU A 120 14.66 -14.47 4.91
N PRO A 121 14.80 -14.12 6.20
CA PRO A 121 15.89 -13.26 6.64
C PRO A 121 17.23 -13.99 6.46
N PHE A 122 18.25 -13.26 6.00
CA PHE A 122 19.59 -13.79 5.93
C PHE A 122 20.11 -14.18 7.32
N ASP A 123 20.69 -15.37 7.43
CA ASP A 123 21.33 -15.86 8.66
C ASP A 123 22.83 -15.46 8.69
N PRO A 124 23.24 -14.54 9.59
CA PRO A 124 24.64 -14.14 9.71
C PRO A 124 25.48 -15.11 10.55
N SER A 125 24.91 -16.14 11.19
CA SER A 125 25.62 -17.04 12.11
C SER A 125 26.76 -17.82 11.47
N VAL A 126 26.66 -18.10 10.16
CA VAL A 126 27.67 -18.84 9.41
C VAL A 126 28.84 -17.96 8.93
N TYR A 127 28.84 -16.66 9.26
CA TYR A 127 29.86 -15.70 8.80
C TYR A 127 30.56 -14.99 9.95
N ASP A 128 31.82 -15.36 10.21
CA ASP A 128 32.67 -14.75 11.24
C ASP A 128 32.81 -13.22 11.10
N THR A 129 32.73 -12.71 9.88
CA THR A 129 32.86 -11.27 9.57
C THR A 129 31.82 -10.42 10.29
N TYR A 130 30.67 -10.98 10.65
CA TYR A 130 29.60 -10.26 11.37
C TYR A 130 29.62 -10.47 12.89
N ALA A 131 30.50 -11.32 13.42
CA ALA A 131 30.63 -11.64 14.84
C ALA A 131 29.30 -11.99 15.56
N TYR A 132 28.24 -12.34 14.82
CA TYR A 132 26.90 -12.60 15.35
C TYR A 132 26.89 -13.80 16.29
N ALA A 133 27.52 -14.90 15.88
CA ALA A 133 27.65 -16.09 16.72
C ALA A 133 28.68 -15.94 17.86
N GLN A 134 29.49 -14.86 17.85
CA GLN A 134 30.62 -14.68 18.77
C GLN A 134 30.27 -13.75 19.94
N PHE A 135 29.44 -12.72 19.72
CA PHE A 135 29.13 -11.71 20.73
C PHE A 135 27.61 -11.55 20.91
N GLU A 136 27.14 -11.72 22.15
CA GLU A 136 25.70 -11.68 22.48
C GLU A 136 25.04 -10.32 22.20
N ASN A 137 25.81 -9.22 22.25
CA ASN A 137 25.31 -7.87 21.95
C ASN A 137 25.31 -7.52 20.45
N VAL A 138 25.62 -8.49 19.58
CA VAL A 138 25.38 -8.39 18.15
C VAL A 138 24.09 -9.14 17.84
N ILE A 139 23.04 -8.40 17.48
CA ILE A 139 21.73 -8.97 17.16
C ILE A 139 21.33 -8.63 15.73
N THR A 140 20.35 -9.32 15.18
CA THR A 140 19.71 -9.01 13.90
C THR A 140 18.59 -7.97 14.08
N SER A 141 18.26 -7.28 12.99
CA SER A 141 17.06 -6.42 12.91
C SER A 141 15.77 -7.16 13.30
N VAL A 142 15.64 -8.45 12.92
CA VAL A 142 14.46 -9.26 13.27
C VAL A 142 14.37 -9.52 14.78
N GLU A 143 15.50 -9.78 15.44
CA GLU A 143 15.55 -9.90 16.90
C GLU A 143 15.24 -8.56 17.57
N LEU A 144 15.77 -7.45 17.07
CA LEU A 144 15.45 -6.14 17.61
C LEU A 144 13.94 -5.81 17.47
N GLU A 145 13.30 -6.18 16.36
CA GLU A 145 11.84 -6.06 16.22
C GLU A 145 11.10 -6.88 17.30
N TRP A 146 11.60 -8.06 17.66
CA TRP A 146 11.07 -8.86 18.74
C TRP A 146 11.28 -8.19 20.11
N LEU A 147 12.46 -7.63 20.37
CA LEU A 147 12.75 -6.91 21.63
C LEU A 147 11.89 -5.64 21.79
N GLN A 148 11.60 -4.94 20.69
CA GLN A 148 10.74 -3.74 20.67
C GLN A 148 9.25 -4.04 20.73
N LYS A 149 8.83 -5.31 20.62
CA LYS A 149 7.41 -5.66 20.75
C LYS A 149 6.93 -5.52 22.20
N PRO A 150 5.73 -4.95 22.44
CA PRO A 150 5.10 -4.94 23.76
C PRO A 150 4.88 -6.35 24.33
N VAL A 151 4.66 -7.33 23.45
CA VAL A 151 4.53 -8.77 23.80
C VAL A 151 5.87 -9.51 23.78
N GLY A 152 6.96 -8.80 23.50
CA GLY A 152 8.32 -9.34 23.53
C GLY A 152 8.87 -9.47 24.96
N PRO A 153 10.08 -10.02 25.13
CA PRO A 153 10.64 -10.41 26.42
C PRO A 153 10.83 -9.23 27.39
N PHE A 154 10.96 -8.01 26.87
CA PHE A 154 11.22 -6.80 27.67
C PHE A 154 10.10 -5.76 27.55
N GLN A 155 8.88 -6.19 27.19
CA GLN A 155 7.68 -5.34 27.13
C GLN A 155 7.85 -4.06 26.30
N GLY A 156 8.65 -4.14 25.22
CA GLY A 156 8.89 -3.04 24.29
C GLY A 156 10.06 -2.10 24.66
N ILE A 157 10.82 -2.40 25.72
CA ILE A 157 12.05 -1.67 26.06
C ILE A 157 13.25 -2.57 25.74
N PRO A 158 13.96 -2.36 24.63
CA PRO A 158 15.10 -3.20 24.26
C PRO A 158 16.19 -3.18 25.34
N LYS A 159 16.71 -4.36 25.66
CA LYS A 159 17.81 -4.58 26.58
C LYS A 159 18.91 -5.39 25.90
N ARG A 160 20.14 -5.19 26.34
CA ARG A 160 21.31 -5.96 25.91
C ARG A 160 21.16 -7.43 26.28
N PRO A 161 21.34 -8.36 25.33
CA PRO A 161 21.28 -9.79 25.63
C PRO A 161 22.30 -10.24 26.69
N SER A 162 23.50 -9.64 26.71
CA SER A 162 24.59 -10.06 27.60
C SER A 162 24.31 -9.94 29.10
N ASP A 163 23.57 -8.90 29.49
CA ASP A 163 23.45 -8.49 30.90
C ASP A 163 22.10 -7.87 31.26
N GLY A 164 21.18 -7.69 30.30
CA GLY A 164 19.85 -7.13 30.55
C GLY A 164 19.83 -5.61 30.78
N GLU A 165 20.95 -4.91 30.55
CA GLU A 165 21.05 -3.46 30.69
C GLU A 165 20.44 -2.73 29.48
N VAL A 166 19.97 -1.50 29.71
CA VAL A 166 19.40 -0.67 28.64
C VAL A 166 20.55 -0.09 27.79
N PRO A 167 20.58 -0.33 26.46
CA PRO A 167 21.64 0.19 25.62
C PRO A 167 21.50 1.71 25.46
N LYS A 168 22.60 2.45 25.67
CA LYS A 168 22.65 3.90 25.46
C LYS A 168 23.14 4.24 24.06
N LYS A 169 23.99 3.39 23.47
CA LYS A 169 24.60 3.62 22.17
C LYS A 169 24.45 2.42 21.25
N VAL A 170 23.67 2.57 20.17
CA VAL A 170 23.29 1.48 19.27
C VAL A 170 23.71 1.78 17.83
N ALA A 171 24.35 0.79 17.20
CA ALA A 171 24.75 0.85 15.79
C ALA A 171 23.89 -0.09 14.93
N TRP A 172 23.48 0.35 13.74
CA TRP A 172 22.92 -0.50 12.69
C TRP A 172 23.91 -0.66 11.56
N LEU A 173 24.13 -1.88 11.10
CA LEU A 173 25.01 -2.18 9.97
C LEU A 173 24.18 -2.57 8.74
N GLN A 174 24.20 -1.72 7.72
CA GLN A 174 23.42 -1.94 6.51
C GLN A 174 24.06 -2.97 5.57
N CYS A 175 23.23 -3.58 4.72
CA CYS A 175 23.63 -4.51 3.67
C CYS A 175 24.29 -5.80 4.20
N VAL A 176 23.91 -6.26 5.39
CA VAL A 176 24.33 -7.58 5.89
C VAL A 176 23.65 -8.67 5.06
N GLY A 177 24.42 -9.52 4.39
CA GLY A 177 23.88 -10.53 3.47
C GLY A 177 23.28 -9.96 2.16
N SER A 178 23.63 -8.74 1.75
CA SER A 178 23.17 -8.16 0.47
C SER A 178 24.25 -7.30 -0.15
N ARG A 179 24.25 -7.15 -1.48
CA ARG A 179 25.29 -6.42 -2.20
C ARG A 179 26.70 -6.94 -1.84
N GLU A 180 26.81 -8.26 -1.65
CA GLU A 180 28.03 -8.97 -1.27
C GLU A 180 28.20 -10.20 -2.16
N ILE A 181 29.26 -10.21 -2.95
CA ILE A 181 29.51 -11.24 -3.99
C ILE A 181 30.65 -12.20 -3.64
N ASN A 182 31.36 -11.99 -2.51
CA ASN A 182 32.48 -12.83 -2.15
C ASN A 182 32.05 -14.04 -1.34
N LYS A 183 31.41 -13.81 -0.18
CA LYS A 183 31.08 -14.88 0.77
C LYS A 183 29.61 -15.29 0.75
N CYS A 184 28.69 -14.33 0.61
CA CYS A 184 27.25 -14.54 0.83
C CYS A 184 26.44 -14.73 -0.45
N ASP A 185 27.11 -14.67 -1.61
CA ASP A 185 26.59 -14.76 -2.99
C ASP A 185 25.23 -14.09 -3.22
N ALA A 186 25.13 -12.81 -2.85
CA ALA A 186 23.91 -12.01 -3.04
C ALA A 186 24.26 -10.66 -3.67
N PRO A 187 24.35 -10.61 -5.00
CA PRO A 187 24.71 -9.40 -5.74
C PRO A 187 23.60 -8.34 -5.71
N TYR A 188 22.39 -8.69 -5.29
CA TYR A 188 21.23 -7.81 -5.28
C TYR A 188 21.08 -7.00 -3.98
N CYS A 189 20.22 -5.99 -4.05
CA CYS A 189 19.81 -5.19 -2.90
C CYS A 189 18.48 -5.69 -2.34
N SER A 190 18.39 -5.88 -1.01
CA SER A 190 17.17 -6.35 -0.36
C SER A 190 16.01 -5.33 -0.29
N SER A 191 16.16 -4.14 -0.90
CA SER A 191 15.15 -3.07 -1.05
C SER A 191 14.58 -2.43 0.23
N VAL A 192 14.49 -3.15 1.35
CA VAL A 192 13.75 -2.75 2.56
C VAL A 192 14.65 -2.39 3.74
N CYS A 193 15.92 -2.83 3.74
CA CYS A 193 16.82 -2.73 4.90
C CYS A 193 17.17 -1.29 5.31
N CYS A 194 17.25 -0.37 4.35
CA CYS A 194 17.41 1.05 4.67
C CYS A 194 16.21 1.60 5.44
N MET A 195 15.00 1.16 5.09
CA MET A 195 13.78 1.68 5.71
C MET A 195 13.51 1.08 7.07
N TYR A 196 13.67 -0.24 7.25
CA TYR A 196 13.44 -0.82 8.58
C TYR A 196 14.51 -0.35 9.58
N ALA A 197 15.76 -0.10 9.18
CA ALA A 197 16.79 0.39 10.09
C ALA A 197 16.50 1.83 10.55
N LEU A 198 16.08 2.72 9.64
CA LEU A 198 15.58 4.05 10.02
C LEU A 198 14.39 3.95 10.97
N LYS A 199 13.48 3.03 10.66
CA LYS A 199 12.27 2.78 11.45
C LYS A 199 12.62 2.32 12.86
N GLU A 200 13.49 1.34 12.99
CA GLU A 200 13.97 0.80 14.28
C GLU A 200 14.74 1.86 15.07
N ALA A 201 15.62 2.64 14.43
CA ALA A 201 16.37 3.70 15.10
C ALA A 201 15.45 4.79 15.66
N VAL A 202 14.46 5.24 14.88
CA VAL A 202 13.46 6.21 15.35
C VAL A 202 12.61 5.63 16.47
N GLN A 203 12.21 4.36 16.38
CA GLN A 203 11.42 3.70 17.43
C GLN A 203 12.21 3.52 18.72
N LEU A 204 13.48 3.17 18.63
CA LEU A 204 14.35 3.09 19.78
C LEU A 204 14.48 4.45 20.45
N LYS A 205 14.64 5.54 19.68
CA LYS A 205 14.64 6.90 20.24
C LYS A 205 13.31 7.31 20.86
N ASP A 206 12.19 6.93 20.25
CA ASP A 206 10.86 7.20 20.81
C ASP A 206 10.67 6.46 22.16
N ALA A 207 11.27 5.26 22.32
CA ALA A 207 11.23 4.48 23.57
C ALA A 207 12.31 4.91 24.59
N LEU A 208 13.48 5.33 24.11
CA LEU A 208 14.67 5.70 24.87
C LEU A 208 15.21 7.04 24.31
N PRO A 209 14.68 8.20 24.74
CA PRO A 209 15.02 9.51 24.17
C PRO A 209 16.52 9.85 24.18
N GLU A 210 17.24 9.36 25.20
CA GLU A 210 18.68 9.58 25.39
C GLU A 210 19.56 8.61 24.59
N ALA A 211 18.97 7.65 23.86
CA ALA A 211 19.75 6.69 23.08
C ALA A 211 20.43 7.35 21.86
N GLU A 212 21.73 7.15 21.73
CA GLU A 212 22.52 7.47 20.55
C GLU A 212 22.33 6.37 19.49
N THR A 213 21.71 6.72 18.36
CA THR A 213 21.47 5.78 17.26
C THR A 213 22.35 6.14 16.07
N THR A 214 23.17 5.20 15.60
CA THR A 214 24.03 5.37 14.43
C THR A 214 23.75 4.32 13.37
N ILE A 215 23.51 4.70 12.12
CA ILE A 215 23.36 3.78 11.00
C ILE A 215 24.59 3.88 10.09
N PHE A 216 25.29 2.76 9.93
CA PHE A 216 26.44 2.60 9.03
C PHE A 216 25.99 2.06 7.68
N TYR A 217 26.20 2.82 6.60
CA TYR A 217 25.62 2.53 5.30
C TYR A 217 26.57 2.77 4.11
N MET A 218 26.21 2.22 2.95
CA MET A 218 26.84 2.54 1.66
C MET A 218 26.02 3.54 0.85
N ASP A 219 24.73 3.20 0.64
CA ASP A 219 23.73 4.09 0.04
C ASP A 219 22.39 3.96 0.78
N MET A 220 21.74 5.08 1.10
CA MET A 220 20.40 5.10 1.69
C MET A 220 19.31 5.07 0.60
N ARG A 221 18.65 3.91 0.46
CA ARG A 221 17.70 3.60 -0.62
C ARG A 221 16.23 3.81 -0.23
N THR A 222 15.88 5.02 0.20
CA THR A 222 14.52 5.43 0.60
C THR A 222 13.64 5.80 -0.61
N HIS A 223 13.29 4.81 -1.43
CA HIS A 223 12.75 5.01 -2.78
C HIS A 223 11.21 5.00 -2.91
N GLY A 224 10.48 4.55 -1.88
CA GLY A 224 9.01 4.49 -1.87
C GLY A 224 8.34 5.83 -1.58
N LYS A 225 7.01 5.87 -1.73
CA LYS A 225 6.19 7.06 -1.44
C LYS A 225 6.32 7.43 0.05
N GLY A 226 6.69 8.67 0.33
CA GLY A 226 6.94 9.17 1.69
C GLY A 226 8.29 8.78 2.31
N TYR A 227 9.06 7.88 1.70
CA TYR A 227 10.25 7.30 2.34
C TYR A 227 11.38 8.32 2.54
N GLU A 228 11.52 9.28 1.61
CA GLU A 228 12.51 10.36 1.74
C GLU A 228 12.15 11.34 2.86
N ARG A 229 10.86 11.67 3.05
CA ARG A 229 10.42 12.53 4.14
C ARG A 229 10.77 11.90 5.49
N TYR A 230 10.52 10.60 5.62
CA TYR A 230 10.88 9.89 6.84
C TYR A 230 12.38 9.77 7.07
N PHE A 231 13.17 9.64 6.00
CA PHE A 231 14.62 9.76 6.11
C PHE A 231 15.04 11.12 6.67
N ASN A 232 14.42 12.21 6.22
CA ASN A 232 14.68 13.55 6.75
C ASN A 232 14.22 13.70 8.20
N GLU A 233 13.01 13.23 8.54
CA GLU A 233 12.47 13.22 9.90
C GLU A 233 13.37 12.42 10.87
N ALA A 234 13.90 11.27 10.43
CA ALA A 234 14.83 10.48 11.24
C ALA A 234 16.12 11.25 11.54
N LYS A 235 16.66 11.98 10.55
CA LYS A 235 17.82 12.87 10.77
C LYS A 235 17.49 14.00 11.74
N GLU A 236 16.32 14.63 11.61
CA GLU A 236 15.86 15.69 12.51
C GLU A 236 15.66 15.18 13.95
N LYS A 237 15.25 13.91 14.12
CA LYS A 237 15.20 13.21 15.42
C LYS A 237 16.59 12.80 15.95
N GLY A 238 17.68 13.14 15.25
CA GLY A 238 19.04 12.88 15.69
C GLY A 238 19.55 11.46 15.39
N VAL A 239 18.96 10.73 14.44
CA VAL A 239 19.57 9.49 13.93
C VAL A 239 20.82 9.84 13.15
N ARG A 240 21.99 9.43 13.67
CA ARG A 240 23.28 9.68 13.02
C ARG A 240 23.47 8.70 11.86
N LEU A 241 23.91 9.21 10.72
CA LEU A 241 24.17 8.42 9.52
C LEU A 241 25.65 8.50 9.19
N VAL A 242 26.32 7.36 9.09
CA VAL A 242 27.75 7.27 8.78
C VAL A 242 27.92 6.45 7.51
N ARG A 243 28.48 7.06 6.46
CA ARG A 243 28.68 6.41 5.17
C ARG A 243 29.94 5.53 5.19
N SER A 244 29.86 4.40 5.88
CA SER A 244 30.91 3.40 5.89
C SER A 244 30.34 2.00 5.99
N ARG A 245 30.94 1.06 5.26
CA ARG A 245 30.65 -0.36 5.41
C ARG A 245 31.59 -0.94 6.46
N ILE A 246 31.04 -1.29 7.61
CA ILE A 246 31.80 -1.92 8.69
C ILE A 246 32.30 -3.28 8.24
N HIS A 247 33.60 -3.52 8.41
CA HIS A 247 34.27 -4.76 8.06
C HIS A 247 34.27 -5.77 9.20
N SER A 248 34.54 -5.31 10.43
CA SER A 248 34.70 -6.15 11.61
C SER A 248 34.08 -5.50 12.84
N ILE A 249 33.64 -6.35 13.76
CA ILE A 249 33.16 -5.98 15.09
C ILE A 249 34.10 -6.64 16.08
N GLU A 250 34.61 -5.88 17.03
CA GLU A 250 35.49 -6.39 18.09
C GLU A 250 34.86 -6.12 19.46
N LYS A 251 35.33 -6.82 20.50
CA LYS A 251 34.86 -6.61 21.87
C LYS A 251 35.77 -5.61 22.58
N ALA A 252 35.19 -4.58 23.18
CA ALA A 252 35.93 -3.60 23.95
C ALA A 252 36.55 -4.24 25.21
N ALA A 253 37.84 -3.98 25.43
CA ALA A 253 38.63 -4.67 26.46
C ALA A 253 37.99 -4.59 27.86
N GLY A 254 37.74 -5.75 28.46
CA GLY A 254 37.19 -5.86 29.82
C GLY A 254 35.69 -5.53 29.96
N THR A 255 34.96 -5.42 28.85
CA THR A 255 33.51 -5.11 28.84
C THR A 255 32.76 -6.00 27.85
N GLU A 256 31.43 -6.00 27.90
CA GLU A 256 30.56 -6.63 26.89
C GLU A 256 30.21 -5.69 25.72
N ASN A 257 30.83 -4.50 25.67
CA ASN A 257 30.61 -3.52 24.61
C ASN A 257 31.38 -3.87 23.34
N LEU A 258 30.98 -3.26 22.23
CA LEU A 258 31.45 -3.59 20.88
C LEU A 258 32.19 -2.39 20.28
N THR A 259 33.43 -2.60 19.84
CA THR A 259 34.23 -1.60 19.14
C THR A 259 34.05 -1.76 17.64
N LEU A 260 33.72 -0.64 16.97
CA LEU A 260 33.65 -0.54 15.51
C LEU A 260 34.74 0.40 15.01
N GLU A 261 35.52 -0.07 14.03
CA GLU A 261 36.44 0.76 13.28
C GLU A 261 35.86 1.10 11.91
N TYR A 262 35.97 2.36 11.51
CA TYR A 262 35.49 2.83 10.21
C TYR A 262 36.29 4.03 9.71
N VAL A 263 36.08 4.38 8.44
CA VAL A 263 36.61 5.61 7.85
C VAL A 263 35.44 6.56 7.66
N ASP A 264 35.57 7.79 8.15
CA ASP A 264 34.57 8.84 7.93
C ASP A 264 34.65 9.43 6.51
N GLU A 265 33.78 10.39 6.20
CA GLU A 265 33.71 10.97 4.86
C GLU A 265 34.92 11.87 4.56
N GLU A 266 35.65 12.31 5.57
CA GLU A 266 36.92 13.03 5.47
C GLU A 266 38.13 12.09 5.31
N GLY A 267 37.92 10.77 5.22
CA GLY A 267 38.98 9.79 5.05
C GLY A 267 39.76 9.49 6.33
N LYS A 268 39.28 9.91 7.51
CA LYS A 268 39.94 9.66 8.80
C LYS A 268 39.43 8.37 9.41
N LYS A 269 40.36 7.59 9.96
CA LYS A 269 40.02 6.41 10.76
C LYS A 269 39.37 6.85 12.07
N GLN A 270 38.20 6.28 12.34
CA GLN A 270 37.45 6.43 13.58
C GLN A 270 37.37 5.07 14.28
N GLU A 271 37.37 5.12 15.61
CA GLU A 271 37.13 3.98 16.48
C GLU A 271 36.08 4.39 17.50
N GLU A 272 35.01 3.62 17.62
CA GLU A 272 33.89 3.98 18.47
C GLU A 272 33.28 2.75 19.14
N VAL A 273 32.93 2.89 20.42
CA VAL A 273 32.37 1.82 21.25
C VAL A 273 30.86 1.95 21.31
N PHE A 274 30.15 0.85 21.12
CA PHE A 274 28.71 0.71 21.14
C PHE A 274 28.26 -0.33 22.17
N ASP A 275 27.09 -0.12 22.74
CA ASP A 275 26.49 -1.04 23.70
C ASP A 275 25.78 -2.21 23.01
N LEU A 276 25.26 -1.97 21.80
CA LEU A 276 24.53 -2.94 20.99
C LEU A 276 24.79 -2.68 19.50
N VAL A 277 24.98 -3.75 18.74
CA VAL A 277 25.09 -3.70 17.27
C VAL A 277 23.94 -4.50 16.65
N VAL A 278 23.26 -3.89 15.69
CA VAL A 278 22.11 -4.44 15.00
C VAL A 278 22.50 -4.68 13.54
N LEU A 279 22.45 -5.94 13.13
CA LEU A 279 22.69 -6.38 11.77
C LEU A 279 21.41 -6.22 10.96
N SER A 280 21.41 -5.28 10.03
CA SER A 280 20.31 -5.10 9.08
C SER A 280 20.40 -6.18 8.01
N VAL A 281 19.94 -7.39 8.37
CA VAL A 281 19.95 -8.60 7.54
C VAL A 281 19.10 -8.44 6.27
N GLY A 282 19.66 -8.92 5.16
CA GLY A 282 19.01 -8.97 3.87
C GLY A 282 17.87 -9.99 3.80
N LEU A 283 17.19 -10.00 2.66
CA LEU A 283 16.15 -10.96 2.31
C LEU A 283 16.71 -11.98 1.32
N ARG A 284 16.39 -13.25 1.55
CA ARG A 284 16.71 -14.40 0.71
C ARG A 284 15.43 -14.98 0.09
N PRO A 285 15.50 -15.57 -1.11
CA PRO A 285 14.40 -16.39 -1.61
C PRO A 285 14.15 -17.53 -0.61
N SER A 286 12.88 -17.94 -0.46
CA SER A 286 12.56 -19.06 0.43
C SER A 286 13.07 -20.38 -0.16
N ALA A 287 13.60 -21.27 0.67
CA ALA A 287 14.04 -22.60 0.23
C ALA A 287 12.91 -23.40 -0.45
N GLU A 288 11.67 -23.21 -0.01
CA GLU A 288 10.49 -23.87 -0.59
C GLU A 288 10.23 -23.43 -2.04
N LEU A 289 10.61 -22.19 -2.40
CA LEU A 289 10.46 -21.70 -3.77
C LEU A 289 11.33 -22.51 -4.73
N GLU A 290 12.59 -22.78 -4.38
CA GLU A 290 13.48 -23.53 -5.25
C GLU A 290 12.97 -24.94 -5.50
N GLU A 291 12.53 -25.61 -4.42
CA GLU A 291 11.97 -26.96 -4.51
C GLU A 291 10.70 -26.99 -5.37
N LEU A 292 9.73 -26.11 -5.09
CA LEU A 292 8.45 -26.10 -5.79
C LEU A 292 8.59 -25.62 -7.23
N ALA A 293 9.50 -24.67 -7.51
CA ALA A 293 9.79 -24.23 -8.87
C ALA A 293 10.34 -25.36 -9.73
N GLY A 294 11.25 -26.18 -9.19
CA GLY A 294 11.77 -27.37 -9.87
C GLY A 294 10.67 -28.39 -10.22
N LYS A 295 9.69 -28.57 -9.32
CA LYS A 295 8.54 -29.47 -9.53
C LYS A 295 7.56 -28.94 -10.57
N LEU A 296 7.29 -27.63 -10.56
CA LEU A 296 6.34 -26.96 -11.46
C LEU A 296 6.93 -26.63 -12.83
N GLY A 297 8.26 -26.66 -12.98
CA GLY A 297 8.94 -26.13 -14.16
C GLY A 297 8.92 -24.59 -14.23
N VAL A 298 8.74 -23.92 -13.10
CA VAL A 298 8.84 -22.45 -12.99
C VAL A 298 10.31 -22.06 -13.07
N GLN A 299 10.62 -21.11 -13.95
CA GLN A 299 11.97 -20.57 -14.08
C GLN A 299 12.28 -19.64 -12.91
N LEU A 300 13.52 -19.72 -12.41
CA LEU A 300 14.05 -18.80 -11.42
C LEU A 300 14.93 -17.75 -12.10
N SER A 301 15.00 -16.55 -11.51
CA SER A 301 15.95 -15.51 -11.91
C SER A 301 17.38 -15.91 -11.50
N GLU A 302 18.37 -15.16 -11.96
CA GLU A 302 19.76 -15.37 -11.52
C GLU A 302 19.94 -15.23 -10.00
N ASP A 303 19.03 -14.51 -9.33
CA ASP A 303 19.02 -14.31 -7.89
C ASP A 303 18.08 -15.30 -7.17
N HIS A 304 17.67 -16.38 -7.86
CA HIS A 304 16.88 -17.50 -7.33
C HIS A 304 15.44 -17.14 -6.88
N TYR A 305 14.91 -15.99 -7.29
CA TYR A 305 13.49 -15.65 -7.17
C TYR A 305 12.69 -16.19 -8.35
N ALA A 306 11.36 -16.20 -8.27
CA ALA A 306 10.54 -16.58 -9.43
C ALA A 306 10.75 -15.59 -10.58
N ALA A 307 11.14 -16.09 -11.75
CA ALA A 307 11.40 -15.25 -12.91
C ALA A 307 10.09 -14.72 -13.50
N THR A 308 10.04 -13.40 -13.71
CA THR A 308 8.94 -12.72 -14.39
C THR A 308 9.45 -11.80 -15.50
N ASP A 309 8.63 -11.63 -16.53
CA ASP A 309 8.84 -10.65 -17.61
C ASP A 309 8.43 -9.24 -17.11
N THR A 310 9.14 -8.18 -17.53
CA THR A 310 8.82 -6.81 -17.07
C THR A 310 7.40 -6.40 -17.42
N PHE A 311 6.87 -6.88 -18.54
CA PHE A 311 5.52 -6.60 -19.00
C PHE A 311 4.47 -7.57 -18.44
N LYS A 312 4.90 -8.61 -17.72
CA LYS A 312 4.02 -9.59 -17.04
C LYS A 312 4.50 -9.87 -15.61
N PRO A 313 4.47 -8.86 -14.72
CA PRO A 313 5.16 -8.91 -13.42
C PRO A 313 4.59 -9.94 -12.41
N ALA A 314 3.42 -10.53 -12.67
CA ALA A 314 2.77 -11.51 -11.80
C ALA A 314 2.59 -12.90 -12.46
N GLU A 315 3.13 -13.10 -13.68
CA GLU A 315 3.02 -14.35 -14.43
C GLU A 315 4.36 -15.08 -14.47
N THR A 316 4.32 -16.41 -14.34
CA THR A 316 5.49 -17.26 -14.59
C THR A 316 5.54 -17.71 -16.06
N ASN A 317 6.57 -18.46 -16.42
CA ASN A 317 6.63 -19.16 -17.71
C ASN A 317 5.61 -20.31 -17.83
N VAL A 318 4.98 -20.73 -16.74
CA VAL A 318 4.01 -21.84 -16.71
C VAL A 318 2.59 -21.27 -16.75
N PRO A 319 1.81 -21.49 -17.82
CA PRO A 319 0.44 -20.98 -17.92
C PRO A 319 -0.44 -21.46 -16.75
N GLY A 320 -1.16 -20.53 -16.12
CA GLY A 320 -2.01 -20.82 -14.95
C GLY A 320 -1.29 -20.82 -13.60
N VAL A 321 0.04 -20.60 -13.59
CA VAL A 321 0.83 -20.40 -12.37
C VAL A 321 1.28 -18.94 -12.27
N PHE A 322 0.83 -18.27 -11.22
CA PHE A 322 1.07 -16.85 -10.93
C PHE A 322 1.94 -16.68 -9.69
N VAL A 323 2.57 -15.53 -9.54
CA VAL A 323 3.51 -15.25 -8.43
C VAL A 323 3.28 -13.86 -7.85
N CYS A 324 3.50 -13.69 -6.54
CA CYS A 324 3.41 -12.38 -5.90
C CYS A 324 4.28 -12.22 -4.65
N GLY A 325 4.59 -10.97 -4.31
CA GLY A 325 5.25 -10.60 -3.07
C GLY A 325 6.72 -11.00 -3.04
N GLY A 326 7.19 -11.44 -1.87
CA GLY A 326 8.60 -11.82 -1.68
C GLY A 326 9.12 -12.90 -2.64
N THR A 327 8.21 -13.67 -3.23
CA THR A 327 8.51 -14.70 -4.24
C THR A 327 9.10 -14.12 -5.53
N THR A 328 8.77 -12.88 -5.89
CA THR A 328 9.24 -12.20 -7.12
C THR A 328 10.47 -11.32 -6.87
N GLY A 329 11.02 -11.35 -5.65
CA GLY A 329 12.18 -10.56 -5.25
C GLY A 329 11.98 -9.84 -3.91
N PRO A 330 13.00 -9.08 -3.45
CA PRO A 330 12.88 -8.27 -2.24
C PRO A 330 11.86 -7.14 -2.43
N ARG A 331 10.67 -7.30 -1.83
CA ARG A 331 9.53 -6.37 -1.88
C ARG A 331 9.19 -5.84 -0.51
N ASP A 332 8.71 -4.60 -0.46
CA ASP A 332 8.03 -4.11 0.73
C ASP A 332 6.57 -4.61 0.79
N VAL A 333 5.88 -4.32 1.89
CA VAL A 333 4.49 -4.75 2.11
C VAL A 333 3.54 -4.14 1.08
N HIS A 334 3.76 -2.88 0.69
CA HIS A 334 2.90 -2.20 -0.28
C HIS A 334 2.98 -2.88 -1.64
N GLN A 335 4.19 -3.11 -2.14
CA GLN A 335 4.42 -3.82 -3.40
C GLN A 335 3.86 -5.25 -3.34
N SER A 336 4.05 -5.94 -2.20
CA SER A 336 3.55 -7.31 -2.03
C SER A 336 2.03 -7.42 -2.12
N VAL A 337 1.29 -6.44 -1.59
CA VAL A 337 -0.18 -6.40 -1.68
C VAL A 337 -0.65 -6.06 -3.08
N VAL A 338 0.03 -5.14 -3.78
CA VAL A 338 -0.27 -4.84 -5.20
C VAL A 338 -0.08 -6.08 -6.06
N GLU A 339 1.06 -6.77 -5.93
CA GLU A 339 1.34 -7.99 -6.70
C GLU A 339 0.35 -9.11 -6.36
N ALA A 340 -0.10 -9.21 -5.10
CA ALA A 340 -1.13 -10.17 -4.70
C ALA A 340 -2.46 -9.95 -5.41
N ALA A 341 -2.94 -8.71 -5.43
CA ALA A 341 -4.16 -8.34 -6.15
C ALA A 341 -4.02 -8.57 -7.67
N ALA A 342 -2.83 -8.27 -8.23
CA ALA A 342 -2.54 -8.54 -9.64
C ALA A 342 -2.54 -10.04 -9.97
N ALA A 343 -1.92 -10.88 -9.13
CA ALA A 343 -1.90 -12.33 -9.30
C ALA A 343 -3.31 -12.93 -9.15
N ALA A 344 -4.10 -12.47 -8.18
CA ALA A 344 -5.50 -12.86 -8.02
C ALA A 344 -6.35 -12.51 -9.25
N ALA A 345 -6.21 -11.29 -9.77
CA ALA A 345 -6.88 -10.83 -10.99
C ALA A 345 -6.53 -11.69 -12.21
N LYS A 346 -5.25 -12.02 -12.38
CA LYS A 346 -4.76 -12.90 -13.46
C LYS A 346 -5.27 -14.33 -13.31
N ALA A 347 -5.25 -14.89 -12.10
CA ALA A 347 -5.78 -16.22 -11.81
C ALA A 347 -7.28 -16.32 -12.08
N ALA A 348 -8.06 -15.31 -11.66
CA ALA A 348 -9.48 -15.22 -11.96
C ALA A 348 -9.73 -15.16 -13.48
N THR A 349 -8.93 -14.39 -14.22
CA THR A 349 -9.07 -14.28 -15.69
C THR A 349 -8.75 -15.60 -16.40
N ALA A 350 -7.80 -16.38 -15.87
CA ALA A 350 -7.40 -17.66 -16.43
C ALA A 350 -8.47 -18.76 -16.26
N ILE A 351 -9.30 -18.67 -15.21
CA ILE A 351 -10.34 -19.65 -14.91
C ILE A 351 -11.73 -19.02 -15.13
N LYS A 352 -12.37 -19.36 -16.25
CA LYS A 352 -13.72 -18.88 -16.57
C LYS A 352 -14.78 -19.78 -15.92
N GLY A 353 -15.63 -19.20 -15.09
CA GLY A 353 -16.80 -19.87 -14.54
C GLY A 353 -17.87 -18.90 -14.06
N THR A 354 -19.00 -19.45 -13.64
CA THR A 354 -20.16 -18.70 -13.15
C THR A 354 -20.41 -19.06 -11.70
N SER A 355 -20.50 -18.05 -10.83
CA SER A 355 -20.98 -18.23 -9.46
C SER A 355 -22.45 -17.86 -9.34
N SER A 356 -23.15 -18.47 -8.40
CA SER A 356 -24.47 -17.99 -7.96
C SER A 356 -24.26 -16.89 -6.91
N ASN A 357 -24.87 -15.72 -7.09
CA ASN A 357 -24.86 -14.68 -6.07
C ASN A 357 -25.57 -15.18 -4.81
N GLY A 358 -24.95 -14.96 -3.65
CA GLY A 358 -25.58 -15.25 -2.37
C GLY A 358 -26.84 -14.42 -2.20
N THR A 359 -27.85 -14.98 -1.55
CA THR A 359 -29.02 -14.21 -1.10
C THR A 359 -28.55 -13.10 -0.15
N SER A 360 -29.13 -11.91 -0.27
CA SER A 360 -28.90 -10.84 0.71
C SER A 360 -29.18 -11.38 2.12
N PRO A 361 -28.32 -11.11 3.11
CA PRO A 361 -28.56 -11.58 4.47
C PRO A 361 -29.87 -10.97 4.99
N GLU A 362 -30.80 -11.81 5.42
CA GLU A 362 -31.94 -11.37 6.22
C GLU A 362 -31.44 -11.11 7.65
N PHE A 363 -31.64 -9.88 8.13
CA PHE A 363 -31.28 -9.51 9.50
C PHE A 363 -32.49 -9.65 10.42
N ARG A 364 -32.25 -10.03 11.67
CA ARG A 364 -33.26 -10.00 12.72
C ARG A 364 -33.77 -8.57 12.88
N ASP A 365 -35.08 -8.38 12.78
CA ASP A 365 -35.69 -7.12 13.14
C ASP A 365 -35.68 -6.97 14.66
N VAL A 366 -35.02 -5.93 15.12
CA VAL A 366 -34.86 -5.58 16.54
C VAL A 366 -35.56 -4.26 16.87
N SER A 367 -36.41 -3.79 15.97
CA SER A 367 -37.23 -2.59 16.16
C SER A 367 -38.21 -2.80 17.31
N GLY A 368 -38.21 -1.90 18.29
CA GLY A 368 -39.07 -2.00 19.47
C GLY A 368 -38.58 -2.95 20.58
N GLU A 369 -37.45 -3.64 20.39
CA GLU A 369 -36.75 -4.31 21.49
C GLU A 369 -36.10 -3.25 22.42
N GLU A 370 -36.07 -3.51 23.72
CA GLU A 370 -35.25 -2.71 24.64
C GLU A 370 -33.76 -2.79 24.24
N PRO A 371 -33.02 -1.67 24.19
CA PRO A 371 -31.61 -1.68 23.83
C PRO A 371 -30.78 -2.55 24.78
N ALA A 372 -30.15 -3.58 24.22
CA ALA A 372 -29.20 -4.48 24.86
C ALA A 372 -27.85 -4.32 24.16
N ILE A 373 -27.03 -3.39 24.67
CA ILE A 373 -25.78 -2.96 24.04
C ILE A 373 -24.62 -3.80 24.56
N GLY A 374 -23.95 -4.50 23.66
CA GLY A 374 -22.61 -5.02 23.92
C GLY A 374 -21.59 -3.90 23.75
N VAL A 375 -20.72 -3.68 24.73
CA VAL A 375 -19.59 -2.75 24.58
C VAL A 375 -18.30 -3.54 24.50
N VAL A 376 -17.54 -3.35 23.44
CA VAL A 376 -16.28 -4.06 23.22
C VAL A 376 -15.14 -3.06 23.15
N ILE A 377 -14.19 -3.21 24.07
CA ILE A 377 -13.01 -2.36 24.16
C ILE A 377 -11.82 -3.12 23.61
N SER A 378 -11.28 -2.61 22.51
CA SER A 378 -10.22 -3.26 21.78
C SER A 378 -9.00 -2.34 21.68
N LEU A 379 -8.07 -2.56 22.62
CA LEU A 379 -6.84 -1.78 22.73
C LEU A 379 -5.71 -2.45 21.96
N CYS A 380 -4.99 -1.63 21.19
CA CYS A 380 -3.71 -2.04 20.64
C CYS A 380 -2.72 -2.29 21.80
N PRO A 381 -1.92 -3.37 21.78
CA PRO A 381 -0.91 -3.63 22.81
C PRO A 381 0.06 -2.47 23.03
N SER A 382 0.43 -1.75 21.97
CA SER A 382 1.31 -0.58 22.09
C SER A 382 0.66 0.64 22.75
N LYS A 383 -0.67 0.64 22.89
CA LYS A 383 -1.43 1.65 23.62
C LYS A 383 -1.88 1.17 24.98
N GLY A 384 -1.85 -0.13 25.27
CA GLY A 384 -2.20 -0.70 26.57
C GLY A 384 -1.59 0.05 27.77
N PRO A 385 -0.29 0.41 27.77
CA PRO A 385 0.32 1.18 28.85
C PRO A 385 -0.37 2.54 29.13
N ASP A 386 -0.83 3.25 28.09
CA ASP A 386 -1.52 4.54 28.21
C ASP A 386 -2.86 4.42 28.97
N PHE A 387 -3.42 3.21 29.04
CA PHE A 387 -4.70 2.90 29.68
C PHE A 387 -4.54 2.09 30.99
N SER A 388 -3.30 1.85 31.42
CA SER A 388 -3.00 1.11 32.65
C SER A 388 -3.63 1.81 33.87
N GLY A 389 -4.36 1.05 34.69
CA GLY A 389 -5.11 1.57 35.84
C GLY A 389 -6.41 2.33 35.51
N LEU A 390 -6.68 2.65 34.24
CA LEU A 390 -7.92 3.32 33.80
C LEU A 390 -9.00 2.32 33.38
N MET A 391 -8.60 1.12 32.95
CA MET A 391 -9.52 0.16 32.33
C MET A 391 -10.53 -0.46 33.28
N ASP A 392 -10.16 -0.86 34.49
CA ASP A 392 -11.12 -1.46 35.43
C ASP A 392 -12.18 -0.45 35.91
N PRO A 393 -11.80 0.79 36.26
CA PRO A 393 -12.77 1.86 36.52
C PRO A 393 -13.66 2.18 35.32
N LEU A 394 -13.09 2.20 34.11
CA LEU A 394 -13.87 2.47 32.89
C LEU A 394 -14.87 1.35 32.61
N VAL A 395 -14.45 0.08 32.65
CA VAL A 395 -15.35 -1.07 32.44
C VAL A 395 -16.48 -1.07 33.47
N SER A 396 -16.16 -0.83 34.74
CA SER A 396 -17.16 -0.75 35.81
C SER A 396 -18.17 0.38 35.57
N PHE A 397 -17.70 1.55 35.15
CA PHE A 397 -18.55 2.68 34.80
C PHE A 397 -19.46 2.35 33.62
N VAL A 398 -18.90 1.83 32.52
CA VAL A 398 -19.64 1.52 31.29
C VAL A 398 -20.68 0.43 31.53
N GLN A 399 -20.34 -0.61 32.32
CA GLN A 399 -21.26 -1.68 32.68
C GLN A 399 -22.47 -1.17 33.50
N GLY A 400 -22.29 -0.07 34.24
CA GLY A 400 -23.37 0.59 35.00
C GLY A 400 -24.26 1.51 34.15
N LEU A 401 -23.93 1.77 32.88
CA LEU A 401 -24.76 2.59 32.02
C LEU A 401 -26.04 1.84 31.61
N SER A 402 -27.16 2.57 31.63
CA SER A 402 -28.47 2.03 31.21
C SER A 402 -28.42 1.49 29.78
N GLY A 403 -28.93 0.27 29.58
CA GLY A 403 -28.97 -0.41 28.29
C GLY A 403 -27.70 -1.20 27.93
N VAL A 404 -26.65 -1.18 28.76
CA VAL A 404 -25.45 -2.00 28.54
C VAL A 404 -25.68 -3.43 29.05
N ALA A 405 -25.67 -4.40 28.13
CA ALA A 405 -25.83 -5.81 28.43
C ALA A 405 -24.53 -6.44 28.94
N PHE A 406 -23.40 -6.08 28.32
CA PHE A 406 -22.07 -6.53 28.73
C PHE A 406 -20.99 -5.53 28.30
N VAL A 407 -19.86 -5.58 28.99
CA VAL A 407 -18.61 -4.94 28.56
C VAL A 407 -17.51 -5.99 28.51
N GLU A 408 -16.88 -6.14 27.35
CA GLU A 408 -15.80 -7.11 27.14
C GLU A 408 -14.55 -6.44 26.57
N ARG A 409 -13.40 -7.01 26.93
CA ARG A 409 -12.10 -6.59 26.38
C ARG A 409 -11.67 -7.58 25.33
N LEU A 410 -11.28 -7.07 24.17
CA LEU A 410 -10.92 -7.88 23.03
C LEU A 410 -9.51 -7.57 22.59
N ASP A 411 -8.60 -8.54 22.77
CA ASP A 411 -7.23 -8.42 22.31
C ASP A 411 -7.16 -8.72 20.81
N LEU A 412 -6.76 -7.74 20.01
CA LEU A 412 -6.62 -7.88 18.55
C LEU A 412 -5.42 -8.73 18.13
N THR A 413 -4.56 -9.08 19.07
CA THR A 413 -3.48 -10.04 18.83
C THR A 413 -3.96 -11.48 18.90
N ASP A 414 -5.14 -11.72 19.46
CA ASP A 414 -5.80 -13.02 19.39
C ASP A 414 -6.42 -13.20 17.99
N GLY A 415 -5.93 -14.20 17.26
CA GLY A 415 -6.39 -14.51 15.90
C GLY A 415 -7.87 -14.88 15.81
N GLU A 416 -8.50 -15.23 16.94
CA GLU A 416 -9.93 -15.59 17.02
C GLU A 416 -10.83 -14.45 17.51
N ALA A 417 -10.25 -13.30 17.86
CA ALA A 417 -10.96 -12.24 18.57
C ALA A 417 -12.24 -11.79 17.85
N PHE A 418 -12.22 -11.64 16.53
CA PHE A 418 -13.42 -11.23 15.78
C PHE A 418 -14.47 -12.35 15.64
N ALA A 419 -14.07 -13.62 15.59
CA ALA A 419 -15.02 -14.74 15.60
C ALA A 419 -15.75 -14.80 16.95
N ARG A 420 -15.01 -14.59 18.04
CA ARG A 420 -15.57 -14.46 19.39
C ARG A 420 -16.53 -13.28 19.49
N LEU A 421 -16.31 -12.17 18.78
CA LEU A 421 -17.22 -11.03 18.79
C LEU A 421 -18.63 -11.40 18.31
N GLY A 422 -18.76 -12.10 17.18
CA GLY A 422 -20.07 -12.52 16.65
C GLY A 422 -20.80 -13.52 17.58
N GLN A 423 -20.05 -14.49 18.12
CA GLN A 423 -20.57 -15.45 19.11
C GLN A 423 -21.00 -14.74 20.40
N LEU A 424 -20.19 -13.82 20.91
CA LEU A 424 -20.46 -13.05 22.12
C LEU A 424 -21.75 -12.21 21.99
N LEU A 425 -21.95 -11.55 20.84
CA LEU A 425 -23.18 -10.81 20.56
C LEU A 425 -24.41 -11.73 20.63
N SER A 426 -24.29 -12.93 20.04
CA SER A 426 -25.35 -13.93 20.00
C SER A 426 -25.65 -14.51 21.40
N ASP A 427 -24.63 -14.98 22.11
CA ASP A 427 -24.73 -15.65 23.41
C ASP A 427 -25.26 -14.72 24.50
N LYS A 428 -24.80 -13.45 24.48
CA LYS A 428 -25.24 -12.42 25.42
C LYS A 428 -26.52 -11.73 24.99
N LYS A 429 -27.11 -12.12 23.84
CA LYS A 429 -28.34 -11.56 23.26
C LYS A 429 -28.28 -10.04 23.10
N ALA A 430 -27.12 -9.49 22.77
CA ALA A 430 -27.00 -8.08 22.44
C ALA A 430 -27.71 -7.82 21.10
N ASN A 431 -28.37 -6.68 21.00
CA ASN A 431 -29.02 -6.21 19.78
C ASN A 431 -28.38 -4.93 19.22
N ARG A 432 -27.38 -4.38 19.91
CA ARG A 432 -26.55 -3.23 19.52
C ARG A 432 -25.11 -3.45 19.93
N LEU A 433 -24.16 -2.80 19.26
CA LEU A 433 -22.73 -2.84 19.60
C LEU A 433 -22.15 -1.42 19.75
N VAL A 434 -21.33 -1.20 20.77
CA VAL A 434 -20.36 -0.10 20.80
C VAL A 434 -18.98 -0.71 20.71
N TYR A 435 -18.24 -0.41 19.64
CA TYR A 435 -16.88 -0.91 19.44
C TYR A 435 -15.87 0.22 19.63
N ALA A 436 -14.97 0.08 20.59
CA ALA A 436 -13.96 1.07 20.90
C ALA A 436 -12.57 0.60 20.46
N SER A 437 -11.94 1.33 19.53
CA SER A 437 -10.58 1.02 19.08
C SER A 437 -9.89 2.23 18.44
N CYS A 438 -8.90 2.01 17.56
CA CYS A 438 -8.01 3.05 17.06
C CYS A 438 -8.67 3.97 16.01
N THR A 439 -9.19 3.44 14.91
CA THR A 439 -9.91 4.24 13.91
C THR A 439 -11.01 3.40 13.26
N PRO A 440 -12.22 3.96 13.05
CA PRO A 440 -13.37 3.19 12.55
C PRO A 440 -13.08 2.44 11.24
N ILE A 441 -12.44 3.12 10.28
CA ILE A 441 -12.21 2.61 8.93
C ILE A 441 -11.32 1.35 8.90
N MET A 442 -10.50 1.14 9.93
CA MET A 442 -9.59 0.00 10.02
C MET A 442 -10.27 -1.30 10.45
N HIS A 443 -11.38 -1.20 11.19
CA HIS A 443 -12.06 -2.33 11.81
C HIS A 443 -13.47 -2.56 11.26
N GLN A 444 -13.98 -1.61 10.46
CA GLN A 444 -15.32 -1.64 9.90
C GLN A 444 -15.67 -2.97 9.23
N GLU A 445 -14.83 -3.46 8.30
CA GLU A 445 -15.10 -4.73 7.59
C GLU A 445 -15.34 -5.91 8.57
N LEU A 446 -14.52 -5.99 9.63
CA LEU A 446 -14.57 -7.09 10.59
C LEU A 446 -15.70 -6.94 11.60
N VAL A 447 -15.98 -5.72 12.04
CA VAL A 447 -17.11 -5.43 12.95
C VAL A 447 -18.43 -5.69 12.22
N GLU A 448 -18.57 -5.20 10.99
CA GLU A 448 -19.77 -5.45 10.18
C GLU A 448 -19.94 -6.94 9.86
N TRP A 449 -18.84 -7.67 9.62
CA TRP A 449 -18.89 -9.13 9.48
C TRP A 449 -19.41 -9.80 10.76
N ALA A 450 -18.87 -9.46 11.94
CA ALA A 450 -19.32 -10.03 13.21
C ALA A 450 -20.79 -9.70 13.51
N MET A 451 -21.27 -8.50 13.14
CA MET A 451 -22.68 -8.13 13.25
C MET A 451 -23.56 -9.01 12.33
N LYS A 452 -23.13 -9.24 11.08
CA LYS A 452 -23.85 -10.10 10.12
C LYS A 452 -23.91 -11.55 10.60
N GLU A 453 -22.83 -12.09 11.12
CA GLU A 453 -22.77 -13.44 11.71
C GLU A 453 -23.72 -13.58 12.90
N ALA A 454 -23.85 -12.54 13.73
CA ALA A 454 -24.83 -12.50 14.82
C ALA A 454 -26.29 -12.27 14.35
N GLY A 455 -26.53 -12.19 13.03
CA GLY A 455 -27.83 -11.91 12.45
C GLY A 455 -28.33 -10.47 12.66
N LEU A 456 -27.44 -9.54 13.01
CA LEU A 456 -27.76 -8.14 13.27
C LEU A 456 -27.47 -7.24 12.06
N ASN A 457 -28.30 -6.22 11.87
CA ASN A 457 -28.09 -5.22 10.83
C ASN A 457 -26.78 -4.43 11.10
N PRO A 458 -25.87 -4.28 10.13
CA PRO A 458 -24.62 -3.51 10.28
C PRO A 458 -24.79 -2.04 10.69
N SER A 459 -25.99 -1.46 10.62
CA SER A 459 -26.26 -0.12 11.13
C SER A 459 -26.32 -0.03 12.66
N LEU A 460 -26.38 -1.17 13.34
CA LEU A 460 -26.66 -1.28 14.76
C LEU A 460 -25.42 -1.23 15.64
N TYR A 461 -24.32 -0.66 15.14
CA TYR A 461 -23.15 -0.38 15.94
C TYR A 461 -22.72 1.08 15.87
N ASP A 462 -22.08 1.53 16.94
CA ASP A 462 -21.38 2.81 17.02
C ASP A 462 -19.91 2.59 17.40
N PHE A 463 -19.08 3.60 17.16
CA PHE A 463 -17.63 3.52 17.34
C PHE A 463 -17.13 4.57 18.34
N VAL A 464 -16.21 4.14 19.22
CA VAL A 464 -15.41 5.05 20.04
C VAL A 464 -14.00 5.10 19.45
N ASP A 465 -13.66 6.24 18.84
CA ASP A 465 -12.32 6.50 18.31
C ASP A 465 -11.38 6.91 19.45
N LEU A 466 -10.52 5.99 19.86
CA LEU A 466 -9.54 6.22 20.92
C LEU A 466 -8.32 7.03 20.44
N ARG A 467 -8.11 7.21 19.14
CA ARG A 467 -7.06 8.12 18.61
C ARG A 467 -7.45 9.58 18.72
N ALA A 468 -8.74 9.90 18.83
CA ALA A 468 -9.21 11.27 19.11
C ALA A 468 -8.67 11.84 20.44
N LEU A 469 -8.11 10.99 21.32
CA LEU A 469 -7.40 11.40 22.52
C LEU A 469 -6.05 12.07 22.21
N GLY A 470 -5.48 11.83 21.02
CA GLY A 470 -4.20 12.37 20.58
C GLY A 470 -3.01 11.73 21.30
N THR A 471 -2.00 12.55 21.59
CA THR A 471 -0.80 12.17 22.36
C THR A 471 -0.93 12.50 23.85
N ALA A 472 -2.02 13.15 24.26
CA ALA A 472 -2.26 13.44 25.66
C ALA A 472 -2.49 12.12 26.43
N PRO A 473 -2.03 12.03 27.70
CA PRO A 473 -2.35 10.89 28.55
C PRO A 473 -3.86 10.66 28.57
N ALA A 474 -4.27 9.39 28.53
CA ALA A 474 -5.68 9.07 28.66
C ALA A 474 -6.19 9.54 30.03
N ASP A 475 -7.33 10.23 30.04
CA ASP A 475 -8.00 10.70 31.24
C ASP A 475 -9.30 9.92 31.42
N LEU A 476 -9.52 9.39 32.63
CA LEU A 476 -10.67 8.55 32.92
C LEU A 476 -11.99 9.29 32.69
N GLU A 477 -12.09 10.56 33.08
CA GLU A 477 -13.35 11.31 32.91
C GLU A 477 -13.64 11.56 31.43
N ARG A 478 -12.63 11.94 30.65
CA ARG A 478 -12.77 12.04 29.19
C ARG A 478 -13.15 10.72 28.53
N LEU A 479 -12.62 9.58 29.01
CA LEU A 479 -13.01 8.25 28.53
C LEU A 479 -14.47 7.92 28.89
N LYS A 480 -14.87 8.18 30.14
CA LYS A 480 -16.26 8.00 30.57
C LYS A 480 -17.22 8.80 29.69
N ASP A 481 -16.87 10.04 29.36
CA ASP A 481 -17.68 10.89 28.47
C ASP A 481 -17.79 10.32 27.06
N LEU A 482 -16.70 9.84 26.47
CA LEU A 482 -16.69 9.22 25.14
C LEU A 482 -17.58 7.96 25.12
N PHE A 483 -17.43 7.07 26.09
CA PHE A 483 -18.22 5.85 26.16
C PHE A 483 -19.69 6.11 26.52
N ARG A 484 -19.97 7.03 27.45
CA ARG A 484 -21.34 7.46 27.77
C ARG A 484 -22.04 7.97 26.52
N THR A 485 -21.37 8.83 25.75
CA THR A 485 -21.91 9.38 24.50
C THR A 485 -22.16 8.28 23.46
N ALA A 486 -21.22 7.36 23.27
CA ALA A 486 -21.39 6.26 22.32
C ALA A 486 -22.50 5.27 22.71
N VAL A 487 -22.62 4.93 23.99
CA VAL A 487 -23.72 4.09 24.50
C VAL A 487 -25.06 4.79 24.28
N LEU A 488 -25.16 6.09 24.57
CA LEU A 488 -26.39 6.85 24.30
C LEU A 488 -26.77 6.88 22.82
N ARG A 489 -25.79 7.08 21.92
CA ARG A 489 -26.02 6.98 20.47
C ARG A 489 -26.49 5.57 20.09
N ALA A 490 -25.81 4.54 20.58
CA ALA A 490 -26.15 3.14 20.30
C ALA A 490 -27.57 2.75 20.75
N ARG A 491 -28.06 3.29 21.87
CA ARG A 491 -29.45 3.07 22.34
C ARG A 491 -30.49 3.55 21.35
N LEU A 492 -30.16 4.56 20.58
CA LEU A 492 -31.07 5.23 19.66
C LEU A 492 -30.86 4.77 18.21
N LEU A 493 -29.93 3.84 17.96
CA LEU A 493 -29.73 3.27 16.63
C LEU A 493 -30.94 2.42 16.25
N GLU A 494 -31.39 2.60 15.01
CA GLU A 494 -32.43 1.80 14.39
C GLU A 494 -31.82 0.95 13.26
N PRO A 495 -32.39 -0.24 12.98
CA PRO A 495 -31.99 -1.01 11.82
C PRO A 495 -32.28 -0.21 10.56
N MET A 496 -31.23 0.15 9.84
CA MET A 496 -31.35 0.97 8.65
C MET A 496 -31.83 0.12 7.48
N THR A 497 -32.80 0.63 6.75
CA THR A 497 -33.24 0.03 5.49
C THR A 497 -32.28 0.44 4.38
N TYR A 498 -31.75 -0.55 3.66
CA TYR A 498 -30.90 -0.32 2.50
C TYR A 498 -31.75 -0.31 1.24
N THR A 499 -31.48 0.63 0.35
CA THR A 499 -32.01 0.61 -1.01
C THR A 499 -31.06 -0.19 -1.88
N GLN A 500 -31.60 -1.14 -2.65
CA GLN A 500 -30.82 -1.86 -3.66
C GLN A 500 -30.75 -1.02 -4.93
N VAL A 501 -29.56 -0.62 -5.33
CA VAL A 501 -29.35 0.11 -6.59
C VAL A 501 -28.57 -0.78 -7.57
N PRO A 502 -29.07 -0.98 -8.80
CA PRO A 502 -28.36 -1.77 -9.79
C PRO A 502 -26.94 -1.24 -10.06
N VAL A 503 -26.00 -2.16 -10.20
CA VAL A 503 -24.62 -1.82 -10.58
C VAL A 503 -24.54 -1.64 -12.09
N HIS A 504 -24.04 -0.49 -12.54
CA HIS A 504 -23.60 -0.31 -13.91
C HIS A 504 -22.33 -1.14 -14.14
N LYS A 505 -22.48 -2.22 -14.91
CA LYS A 505 -21.43 -3.19 -15.23
C LYS A 505 -20.40 -2.64 -16.23
N ALA A 506 -19.92 -1.41 -16.03
CA ALA A 506 -18.97 -0.72 -16.90
C ALA A 506 -17.97 0.09 -16.07
N ALA A 507 -16.79 0.34 -16.62
CA ALA A 507 -15.75 1.13 -15.97
C ALA A 507 -15.39 2.38 -16.79
N LEU A 508 -15.04 3.46 -16.09
CA LEU A 508 -14.42 4.64 -16.67
C LEU A 508 -12.93 4.66 -16.30
N VAL A 509 -12.04 4.74 -17.29
CA VAL A 509 -10.60 4.93 -17.06
C VAL A 509 -10.20 6.31 -17.54
N VAL A 510 -9.60 7.11 -16.66
CA VAL A 510 -9.18 8.49 -16.95
C VAL A 510 -7.66 8.55 -17.05
N GLY A 511 -7.16 8.69 -18.27
CA GLY A 511 -5.74 8.75 -18.63
C GLY A 511 -5.32 7.59 -19.53
N GLY A 512 -5.05 7.89 -20.80
CA GLY A 512 -4.58 6.95 -21.83
C GLY A 512 -3.08 6.67 -21.80
N GLY A 513 -2.46 6.75 -20.63
CA GLY A 513 -1.07 6.31 -20.42
C GLY A 513 -0.94 4.80 -20.33
N LEU A 514 0.28 4.29 -20.15
CA LEU A 514 0.53 2.85 -20.10
C LEU A 514 -0.32 2.13 -19.04
N ALA A 515 -0.40 2.67 -17.82
CA ALA A 515 -1.20 2.10 -16.74
C ALA A 515 -2.71 2.10 -17.06
N GLY A 516 -3.26 3.21 -17.58
CA GLY A 516 -4.68 3.29 -17.91
C GLY A 516 -5.07 2.39 -19.09
N MET A 517 -4.22 2.30 -20.12
CA MET A 517 -4.42 1.36 -21.22
C MET A 517 -4.39 -0.09 -20.73
N GLU A 518 -3.42 -0.46 -19.89
CA GLU A 518 -3.33 -1.80 -19.33
C GLU A 518 -4.53 -2.12 -18.42
N THR A 519 -4.99 -1.17 -17.59
CA THR A 519 -6.21 -1.37 -16.78
C THR A 519 -7.44 -1.55 -17.66
N ALA A 520 -7.58 -0.76 -18.72
CA ALA A 520 -8.71 -0.89 -19.65
C ALA A 520 -8.72 -2.27 -20.32
N LEU A 521 -7.55 -2.75 -20.76
CA LEU A 521 -7.39 -4.10 -21.33
C LEU A 521 -7.69 -5.19 -20.31
N ALA A 522 -7.12 -5.11 -19.11
CA ALA A 522 -7.34 -6.10 -18.06
C ALA A 522 -8.83 -6.22 -17.67
N LEU A 523 -9.53 -5.08 -17.53
CA LEU A 523 -10.98 -5.06 -17.30
C LEU A 523 -11.76 -5.65 -18.48
N ALA A 524 -11.37 -5.30 -19.71
CA ALA A 524 -12.04 -5.77 -20.91
C ALA A 524 -11.84 -7.27 -21.15
N ASP A 525 -10.67 -7.82 -20.82
CA ASP A 525 -10.36 -9.26 -20.81
C ASP A 525 -11.20 -10.01 -19.77
N MET A 526 -11.58 -9.33 -18.68
CA MET A 526 -12.54 -9.79 -17.68
C MET A 526 -14.01 -9.51 -18.05
N ASP A 527 -14.27 -9.25 -19.34
CA ASP A 527 -15.60 -9.02 -19.90
C ASP A 527 -16.28 -7.72 -19.46
N VAL A 528 -15.54 -6.73 -18.93
CA VAL A 528 -16.08 -5.43 -18.51
C VAL A 528 -16.00 -4.40 -19.66
N PRO A 529 -17.13 -3.79 -20.10
CA PRO A 529 -17.12 -2.59 -20.93
C PRO A 529 -16.34 -1.43 -20.28
N VAL A 530 -15.43 -0.82 -21.02
CA VAL A 530 -14.59 0.29 -20.55
C VAL A 530 -14.74 1.50 -21.46
N THR A 531 -14.89 2.67 -20.86
CA THR A 531 -14.62 3.94 -21.55
C THR A 531 -13.28 4.51 -21.10
N LEU A 532 -12.33 4.65 -22.03
CA LEU A 532 -11.01 5.22 -21.78
C LEU A 532 -10.97 6.67 -22.26
N ILE A 533 -10.78 7.60 -21.32
CA ILE A 533 -10.67 9.05 -21.58
C ILE A 533 -9.21 9.45 -21.63
N GLU A 534 -8.79 10.10 -22.71
CA GLU A 534 -7.47 10.71 -22.85
C GLU A 534 -7.58 12.19 -23.20
N LYS A 535 -6.86 13.02 -22.45
CA LYS A 535 -6.87 14.48 -22.60
C LYS A 535 -6.24 14.92 -23.92
N LYS A 536 -5.20 14.24 -24.36
CA LYS A 536 -4.53 14.50 -25.64
C LYS A 536 -5.26 13.83 -26.79
N ASP A 537 -4.90 14.23 -28.00
CA ASP A 537 -5.32 13.60 -29.25
C ASP A 537 -4.71 12.21 -29.49
N THR A 538 -3.71 11.80 -28.68
CA THR A 538 -3.03 10.52 -28.80
C THR A 538 -2.90 9.79 -27.47
N LEU A 539 -2.98 8.45 -27.51
CA LEU A 539 -2.64 7.57 -26.39
C LEU A 539 -1.13 7.45 -26.16
N GLY A 540 -0.76 6.88 -25.02
CA GLY A 540 0.60 6.45 -24.67
C GLY A 540 1.24 7.22 -23.52
N GLY A 541 0.70 8.38 -23.16
CA GLY A 541 1.11 9.15 -21.98
C GLY A 541 2.62 9.42 -21.95
N HIS A 542 3.27 9.12 -20.82
CA HIS A 542 4.72 9.32 -20.67
C HIS A 542 5.56 8.21 -21.33
N ALA A 543 4.97 7.05 -21.61
CA ALA A 543 5.70 5.90 -22.17
C ALA A 543 6.24 6.17 -23.59
N VAL A 544 5.67 7.13 -24.32
CA VAL A 544 6.21 7.61 -25.62
C VAL A 544 7.64 8.18 -25.50
N LYS A 545 8.11 8.48 -24.28
CA LYS A 545 9.45 8.97 -23.97
C LYS A 545 10.34 7.94 -23.28
N VAL A 546 9.89 6.69 -23.16
CA VAL A 546 10.62 5.64 -22.45
C VAL A 546 11.08 4.60 -23.46
N ARG A 547 12.38 4.50 -23.72
CA ARG A 547 12.92 3.61 -24.76
C ARG A 547 12.85 2.14 -24.36
N SER A 548 13.38 1.81 -23.20
CA SER A 548 13.52 0.45 -22.72
C SER A 548 13.32 0.33 -21.22
N THR A 549 13.03 -0.90 -20.78
CA THR A 549 13.02 -1.28 -19.36
C THR A 549 14.44 -1.32 -18.81
N TRP A 550 14.59 -1.53 -17.51
CA TRP A 550 15.91 -1.71 -16.90
C TRP A 550 16.60 -3.02 -17.34
N LYS A 551 15.83 -4.04 -17.74
CA LYS A 551 16.34 -5.29 -18.35
C LYS A 551 16.71 -5.10 -19.83
N GLY A 552 16.37 -3.98 -20.44
CA GLY A 552 16.66 -3.67 -21.84
C GLY A 552 15.55 -4.04 -22.83
N GLU A 553 14.38 -4.47 -22.36
CA GLU A 553 13.24 -4.78 -23.23
C GLU A 553 12.66 -3.49 -23.83
N SER A 554 12.16 -3.55 -25.07
CA SER A 554 11.65 -2.38 -25.79
C SER A 554 10.27 -1.95 -25.27
N VAL A 555 10.22 -0.78 -24.61
CA VAL A 555 8.95 -0.19 -24.16
C VAL A 555 8.17 0.37 -25.34
N GLN A 556 8.84 0.81 -26.42
CA GLN A 556 8.15 1.33 -27.61
C GLN A 556 7.40 0.24 -28.38
N GLU A 557 7.96 -0.98 -28.47
CA GLU A 557 7.26 -2.11 -29.08
C GLU A 557 6.04 -2.54 -28.25
N PHE A 558 6.23 -2.67 -26.93
CA PHE A 558 5.13 -2.95 -26.01
C PHE A 558 4.04 -1.87 -26.07
N LEU A 559 4.42 -0.59 -26.09
CA LEU A 559 3.50 0.53 -26.17
C LEU A 559 2.66 0.49 -27.45
N LYS A 560 3.29 0.23 -28.60
CA LYS A 560 2.60 0.11 -29.88
C LYS A 560 1.56 -1.02 -29.85
N ASP A 561 1.95 -2.17 -29.29
CA ASP A 561 1.04 -3.32 -29.11
C ASP A 561 -0.16 -2.98 -28.22
N ARG A 562 0.07 -2.27 -27.09
CA ARG A 562 -1.02 -1.85 -26.20
C ARG A 562 -1.97 -0.84 -26.85
N ILE A 563 -1.45 0.16 -27.55
CA ILE A 563 -2.27 1.14 -28.27
C ILE A 563 -3.17 0.43 -29.28
N GLN A 564 -2.60 -0.47 -30.08
CA GLN A 564 -3.35 -1.23 -31.08
C GLN A 564 -4.45 -2.06 -30.42
N LYS A 565 -4.12 -2.83 -29.38
CA LYS A 565 -5.10 -3.67 -28.68
C LYS A 565 -6.22 -2.85 -28.05
N VAL A 566 -5.91 -1.71 -27.44
CA VAL A 566 -6.93 -0.81 -26.87
C VAL A 566 -7.87 -0.26 -27.95
N GLN A 567 -7.34 0.11 -29.12
CA GLN A 567 -8.12 0.64 -30.22
C GLN A 567 -9.00 -0.42 -30.90
N ASP A 568 -8.51 -1.66 -30.97
CA ASP A 568 -9.20 -2.77 -31.63
C ASP A 568 -10.18 -3.51 -30.70
N HIS A 569 -10.08 -3.32 -29.38
CA HIS A 569 -10.87 -4.12 -28.44
C HIS A 569 -12.37 -3.73 -28.48
N PRO A 570 -13.28 -4.68 -28.73
CA PRO A 570 -14.71 -4.38 -28.94
C PRO A 570 -15.42 -3.85 -27.69
N LYS A 571 -14.87 -4.09 -26.50
CA LYS A 571 -15.39 -3.58 -25.23
C LYS A 571 -14.76 -2.28 -24.74
N ILE A 572 -13.78 -1.73 -25.47
CA ILE A 572 -13.11 -0.49 -25.06
C ILE A 572 -13.54 0.64 -26.01
N THR A 573 -14.18 1.67 -25.45
CA THR A 573 -14.46 2.92 -26.16
C THR A 573 -13.39 3.93 -25.80
N VAL A 574 -12.57 4.33 -26.78
CA VAL A 574 -11.52 5.34 -26.58
C VAL A 574 -12.03 6.73 -26.97
N LEU A 575 -11.93 7.69 -26.06
CA LEU A 575 -12.21 9.10 -26.31
C LEU A 575 -10.93 9.92 -26.07
N THR A 576 -10.25 10.28 -27.14
CA THR A 576 -9.13 11.23 -27.13
C THR A 576 -9.65 12.68 -27.19
N SER A 577 -8.81 13.64 -26.83
CA SER A 577 -9.20 15.05 -26.73
C SER A 577 -10.44 15.25 -25.84
N ALA A 578 -10.53 14.42 -24.80
CA ALA A 578 -11.67 14.37 -23.89
C ALA A 578 -11.21 14.55 -22.44
N GLN A 579 -12.03 15.20 -21.62
CA GLN A 579 -11.72 15.44 -20.21
C GLN A 579 -12.99 15.31 -19.37
N VAL A 580 -12.87 14.67 -18.20
CA VAL A 580 -13.93 14.69 -17.19
C VAL A 580 -14.00 16.10 -16.57
N VAL A 581 -15.17 16.71 -16.62
CA VAL A 581 -15.45 18.07 -16.12
C VAL A 581 -16.47 18.09 -14.97
N GLY A 582 -16.91 16.92 -14.52
CA GLY A 582 -17.77 16.73 -13.36
C GLY A 582 -18.06 15.26 -13.12
N ALA A 583 -18.37 14.89 -11.88
CA ALA A 583 -18.85 13.55 -11.54
C ALA A 583 -19.83 13.61 -10.37
N ARG A 584 -20.76 12.65 -10.35
CA ARG A 584 -21.71 12.41 -9.26
C ARG A 584 -21.99 10.91 -9.13
N GLY A 585 -22.65 10.52 -8.04
CA GLY A 585 -22.99 9.13 -7.76
C GLY A 585 -22.05 8.50 -6.72
N PHE A 586 -22.02 7.17 -6.70
CA PHE A 586 -21.31 6.35 -5.71
C PHE A 586 -20.87 5.03 -6.37
N ALA A 587 -20.10 4.20 -5.64
CA ALA A 587 -19.67 2.89 -6.11
C ALA A 587 -20.83 2.06 -6.70
N GLY A 588 -20.65 1.57 -7.92
CA GLY A 588 -21.67 0.85 -8.69
C GLY A 588 -22.62 1.74 -9.50
N ASN A 589 -22.71 3.04 -9.20
CA ASN A 589 -23.64 3.96 -9.87
C ASN A 589 -23.05 5.39 -9.97
N PHE A 590 -21.98 5.55 -10.73
CA PHE A 590 -21.40 6.85 -11.06
C PHE A 590 -21.90 7.39 -12.39
N ILE A 591 -22.00 8.71 -12.46
CA ILE A 591 -22.23 9.47 -13.69
C ILE A 591 -21.12 10.50 -13.82
N SER A 592 -20.36 10.45 -14.90
CA SER A 592 -19.28 11.40 -15.19
C SER A 592 -19.59 12.22 -16.41
N THR A 593 -19.51 13.55 -16.27
CA THR A 593 -19.66 14.49 -17.37
C THR A 593 -18.32 14.65 -18.08
N VAL A 594 -18.25 14.27 -19.34
CA VAL A 594 -17.07 14.34 -20.19
C VAL A 594 -17.25 15.44 -21.24
N ALA A 595 -16.34 16.40 -21.25
CA ALA A 595 -16.19 17.34 -22.36
C ALA A 595 -15.39 16.67 -23.48
N HIS A 596 -15.95 16.60 -24.69
CA HIS A 596 -15.32 15.99 -25.85
C HIS A 596 -15.78 16.71 -27.12
N ASN A 597 -14.83 17.23 -27.92
CA ASN A 597 -15.09 17.98 -29.15
C ASN A 597 -16.05 19.19 -28.99
N GLY A 598 -16.00 19.86 -27.83
CA GLY A 598 -16.85 21.02 -27.52
C GLY A 598 -18.21 20.68 -26.90
N ASP A 599 -18.63 19.42 -26.97
CA ASP A 599 -19.86 18.93 -26.35
C ASP A 599 -19.60 18.36 -24.95
N LYS A 600 -20.63 18.35 -24.10
CA LYS A 600 -20.64 17.63 -22.83
C LYS A 600 -21.53 16.40 -22.93
N LYS A 601 -21.03 15.24 -22.53
CA LYS A 601 -21.76 13.97 -22.49
C LYS A 601 -21.69 13.37 -21.09
N GLU A 602 -22.79 12.80 -20.62
CA GLU A 602 -22.79 12.00 -19.39
C GLU A 602 -22.45 10.54 -19.73
N ILE A 603 -21.59 9.92 -18.91
CA ILE A 603 -21.18 8.52 -19.03
C ILE A 603 -21.50 7.85 -17.69
N GLU A 604 -22.35 6.83 -17.74
CA GLU A 604 -22.70 5.97 -16.61
C GLU A 604 -21.69 4.83 -16.47
N HIS A 605 -21.22 4.59 -15.26
CA HIS A 605 -20.26 3.51 -14.96
C HIS A 605 -20.36 3.11 -13.48
N GLY A 606 -19.92 1.90 -13.15
CA GLY A 606 -19.91 1.42 -11.78
C GLY A 606 -18.65 1.80 -11.01
N VAL A 607 -17.54 2.00 -11.70
CA VAL A 607 -16.23 2.27 -11.10
C VAL A 607 -15.42 3.20 -11.98
N VAL A 608 -14.55 3.98 -11.34
CA VAL A 608 -13.62 4.88 -12.01
C VAL A 608 -12.17 4.60 -11.63
N VAL A 609 -11.29 4.61 -12.62
CA VAL A 609 -9.84 4.50 -12.44
C VAL A 609 -9.19 5.82 -12.86
N LEU A 610 -8.49 6.47 -11.94
CA LEU A 610 -7.71 7.67 -12.20
C LEU A 610 -6.25 7.28 -12.48
N ALA A 611 -5.91 7.19 -13.76
CA ALA A 611 -4.59 6.87 -14.29
C ALA A 611 -3.94 8.10 -14.94
N THR A 612 -4.08 9.27 -14.31
CA THR A 612 -3.75 10.59 -14.88
C THR A 612 -2.25 10.79 -15.17
N GLY A 613 -1.40 9.92 -14.62
CA GLY A 613 0.03 9.95 -14.84
C GLY A 613 0.75 11.13 -14.16
N ALA A 614 1.98 11.37 -14.61
CA ALA A 614 2.88 12.40 -14.10
C ALA A 614 3.80 12.92 -15.22
N HIS A 615 4.54 13.99 -14.97
CA HIS A 615 5.45 14.58 -15.94
C HIS A 615 6.77 15.05 -15.32
N SER A 616 7.83 15.06 -16.13
CA SER A 616 9.13 15.59 -15.73
C SER A 616 9.12 17.12 -15.73
N ILE A 617 9.62 17.75 -14.65
CA ILE A 617 9.73 19.21 -14.57
C ILE A 617 10.64 19.79 -15.66
N LYS A 618 10.46 21.07 -15.99
CA LYS A 618 11.47 21.87 -16.69
C LYS A 618 12.31 22.58 -15.62
N PRO A 619 13.57 22.19 -15.42
CA PRO A 619 14.40 22.81 -14.40
C PRO A 619 14.84 24.21 -14.86
N ASP A 620 15.05 25.09 -13.89
CA ASP A 620 15.68 26.42 -14.02
C ASP A 620 17.17 26.40 -13.65
N GLU A 621 17.68 25.25 -13.20
CA GLU A 621 19.08 25.00 -12.89
C GLU A 621 19.84 24.31 -14.04
N TYR A 622 21.18 24.27 -13.93
CA TYR A 622 22.09 23.56 -14.83
C TYR A 622 22.08 24.00 -16.30
N GLY A 623 21.67 25.24 -16.59
CA GLY A 623 21.68 25.78 -17.96
C GLY A 623 20.65 25.14 -18.89
N TYR A 624 19.61 24.49 -18.35
CA TYR A 624 18.58 23.89 -19.19
C TYR A 624 17.92 24.94 -20.11
N GLY A 625 17.80 24.61 -21.40
CA GLY A 625 17.24 25.49 -22.42
C GLY A 625 18.22 26.52 -23.01
N THR A 626 19.47 26.58 -22.54
CA THR A 626 20.48 27.53 -23.08
C THR A 626 21.46 26.88 -24.06
N HIS A 627 21.54 25.55 -24.12
CA HIS A 627 22.41 24.80 -25.02
C HIS A 627 21.74 23.50 -25.52
N PRO A 628 21.89 23.12 -26.81
CA PRO A 628 21.23 21.94 -27.38
C PRO A 628 21.76 20.59 -26.83
N GLY A 629 22.96 20.57 -26.26
CA GLY A 629 23.54 19.40 -25.59
C GLY A 629 22.97 19.12 -24.18
N ILE A 630 22.06 19.94 -23.66
CA ILE A 630 21.48 19.77 -22.32
C ILE A 630 20.03 19.29 -22.43
N TYR A 631 19.78 18.09 -21.92
CA TYR A 631 18.50 17.42 -22.03
C TYR A 631 17.91 17.14 -20.64
N ARG A 632 16.58 17.14 -20.54
CA ARG A 632 15.90 16.38 -19.49
C ARG A 632 16.01 14.91 -19.83
N TRP A 633 16.00 14.03 -18.84
CA TRP A 633 16.03 12.58 -19.06
C TRP A 633 14.97 12.12 -20.08
N SER A 634 13.74 12.66 -20.00
CA SER A 634 12.66 12.26 -20.89
C SER A 634 12.86 12.74 -22.34
N ASP A 635 13.50 13.90 -22.55
CA ASP A 635 13.81 14.39 -23.89
C ASP A 635 15.08 13.73 -24.46
N PHE A 636 16.07 13.42 -23.61
CA PHE A 636 17.25 12.64 -23.94
C PHE A 636 16.84 11.27 -24.51
N THR A 637 15.97 10.54 -23.80
CA THR A 637 15.51 9.23 -24.27
C THR A 637 14.64 9.35 -25.52
N LYS A 638 13.79 10.37 -25.61
CA LYS A 638 13.00 10.62 -26.83
C LYS A 638 13.89 10.85 -28.04
N LYS A 639 15.00 11.59 -27.88
CA LYS A 639 15.99 11.79 -28.95
C LYS A 639 16.62 10.46 -29.39
N MET A 640 16.93 9.55 -28.46
CA MET A 640 17.43 8.20 -28.79
C MET A 640 16.38 7.28 -29.45
N ILE A 641 15.09 7.52 -29.21
CA ILE A 641 14.00 6.79 -29.88
C ILE A 641 13.88 7.28 -31.32
N ASP A 642 13.87 8.60 -31.52
CA ASP A 642 13.71 9.22 -32.85
C ASP A 642 14.94 9.01 -33.73
N ASP A 643 16.12 8.99 -33.11
CA ASP A 643 17.41 8.80 -33.76
C ASP A 643 18.29 7.88 -32.89
N PRO A 644 18.27 6.56 -33.15
CA PRO A 644 19.09 5.59 -32.41
C PRO A 644 20.60 5.80 -32.48
N GLN A 645 21.09 6.69 -33.37
CA GLN A 645 22.51 7.03 -33.52
C GLN A 645 22.85 8.42 -32.96
N ALA A 646 21.88 9.13 -32.37
CA ALA A 646 22.00 10.54 -31.96
C ALA A 646 23.24 10.88 -31.12
N PHE A 647 23.74 9.92 -30.34
CA PHE A 647 24.85 10.12 -29.40
C PHE A 647 26.07 9.24 -29.70
N LYS A 648 26.09 8.53 -30.84
CA LYS A 648 27.18 7.61 -31.18
C LYS A 648 28.55 8.32 -31.25
N ASP A 649 28.58 9.52 -31.82
CA ASP A 649 29.80 10.29 -32.01
C ASP A 649 30.16 11.17 -30.80
N ALA A 650 29.34 11.17 -29.74
CA ALA A 650 29.67 11.87 -28.51
C ALA A 650 30.88 11.18 -27.85
N ARG A 651 31.84 11.99 -27.40
CA ARG A 651 33.03 11.53 -26.68
C ARG A 651 32.80 11.51 -25.18
N SER A 652 31.94 12.40 -24.67
CA SER A 652 31.62 12.42 -23.24
C SER A 652 30.15 12.74 -22.93
N ALA A 653 29.59 12.04 -21.95
CA ALA A 653 28.23 12.24 -21.45
C ALA A 653 28.21 12.34 -19.91
N VAL A 654 27.41 13.28 -19.39
CA VAL A 654 27.21 13.49 -17.94
C VAL A 654 25.74 13.36 -17.58
N PHE A 655 25.43 12.50 -16.62
CA PHE A 655 24.11 12.37 -16.01
C PHE A 655 24.12 13.08 -14.66
N ILE A 656 23.21 14.04 -14.43
CA ILE A 656 23.09 14.74 -13.15
C ILE A 656 21.83 14.24 -12.44
N GLN A 657 22.00 13.56 -11.31
CA GLN A 657 20.89 12.98 -10.55
C GLN A 657 20.10 14.03 -9.76
N CYS A 658 18.92 13.64 -9.28
CA CYS A 658 18.12 14.36 -8.28
C CYS A 658 17.80 15.83 -8.62
N VAL A 659 17.74 16.21 -9.89
CA VAL A 659 17.46 17.59 -10.33
C VAL A 659 16.03 17.97 -9.92
N GLY A 660 15.89 18.83 -8.92
CA GLY A 660 14.61 19.22 -8.31
C GLY A 660 13.89 18.15 -7.48
N SER A 661 14.53 17.01 -7.16
CA SER A 661 13.99 15.96 -6.27
C SER A 661 14.85 15.79 -5.03
N ARG A 662 14.25 15.39 -3.91
CA ARG A 662 14.92 15.27 -2.60
C ARG A 662 15.58 16.59 -2.21
N GLU A 663 14.83 17.67 -2.38
CA GLU A 663 15.15 19.04 -1.99
C GLU A 663 13.98 19.59 -1.16
N ALA A 664 14.17 20.72 -0.46
CA ALA A 664 13.17 21.24 0.47
C ALA A 664 11.77 21.43 -0.17
N GLN A 665 11.71 21.82 -1.44
CA GLN A 665 10.47 22.04 -2.17
C GLN A 665 9.79 20.73 -2.63
N ARG A 666 10.56 19.63 -2.74
CA ARG A 666 10.09 18.30 -3.18
C ARG A 666 10.88 17.23 -2.43
N PRO A 667 10.58 17.00 -1.14
CA PRO A 667 11.32 16.09 -0.27
C PRO A 667 10.94 14.62 -0.54
N TYR A 668 10.86 14.22 -1.82
CA TYR A 668 10.60 12.86 -2.26
C TYR A 668 11.54 12.42 -3.38
N CYS A 669 11.68 11.10 -3.52
CA CYS A 669 12.45 10.47 -4.59
C CYS A 669 11.57 10.31 -5.84
N SER A 670 12.11 10.65 -7.02
CA SER A 670 11.44 10.33 -8.30
C SER A 670 11.58 8.88 -8.74
N ARG A 671 12.23 8.04 -7.92
CA ARG A 671 12.30 6.56 -7.97
C ARG A 671 12.95 5.91 -9.19
N LEU A 672 12.83 6.48 -10.39
CA LEU A 672 13.32 5.90 -11.64
C LEU A 672 14.67 6.46 -12.13
N CYS A 673 15.04 7.67 -11.70
CA CYS A 673 16.17 8.42 -12.24
C CYS A 673 17.52 7.69 -12.18
N CYS A 674 17.82 7.03 -11.05
CA CYS A 674 19.08 6.30 -10.88
C CYS A 674 19.16 5.09 -11.83
N THR A 675 18.14 4.25 -11.84
CA THR A 675 18.06 3.08 -12.74
C THR A 675 18.08 3.49 -14.20
N PHE A 676 17.32 4.53 -14.55
CA PHE A 676 17.29 5.08 -15.91
C PHE A 676 18.69 5.51 -16.37
N ALA A 677 19.40 6.29 -15.55
CA ALA A 677 20.71 6.81 -15.91
C ALA A 677 21.75 5.68 -16.05
N VAL A 678 21.72 4.69 -15.15
CA VAL A 678 22.60 3.52 -15.22
C VAL A 678 22.35 2.72 -16.50
N ARG A 679 21.09 2.42 -16.83
CA ARG A 679 20.73 1.73 -18.08
C ARG A 679 21.13 2.52 -19.31
N SER A 680 20.87 3.83 -19.32
CA SER A 680 21.22 4.71 -20.43
C SER A 680 22.73 4.83 -20.62
N ALA A 681 23.49 4.88 -19.53
CA ALA A 681 24.95 4.89 -19.57
C ALA A 681 25.51 3.59 -20.17
N ILE A 682 24.95 2.43 -19.79
CA ILE A 682 25.28 1.14 -20.40
C ILE A 682 24.99 1.13 -21.90
N ASP A 683 23.81 1.65 -22.30
CA ASP A 683 23.42 1.75 -23.70
C ASP A 683 24.37 2.65 -24.50
N LEU A 684 24.80 3.78 -23.94
CA LEU A 684 25.80 4.66 -24.57
C LEU A 684 27.15 3.96 -24.74
N LYS A 685 27.64 3.28 -23.70
CA LYS A 685 28.88 2.48 -23.78
C LYS A 685 28.78 1.33 -24.78
N ALA A 686 27.59 0.75 -24.97
CA ALA A 686 27.37 -0.26 -26.00
C ALA A 686 27.43 0.31 -27.42
N GLN A 687 27.04 1.58 -27.62
CA GLN A 687 27.13 2.27 -28.91
C GLN A 687 28.55 2.79 -29.21
N ASN A 688 29.22 3.32 -28.18
CA ASN A 688 30.59 3.82 -28.25
C ASN A 688 31.35 3.41 -26.97
N PRO A 689 32.13 2.31 -27.02
CA PRO A 689 32.89 1.81 -25.87
C PRO A 689 33.89 2.83 -25.30
N ASP A 690 34.40 3.73 -26.15
CA ASP A 690 35.42 4.72 -25.81
C ASP A 690 34.82 6.02 -25.23
N MET A 691 33.47 6.16 -25.17
CA MET A 691 32.82 7.34 -24.62
C MET A 691 33.05 7.47 -23.10
N ASP A 692 33.49 8.62 -22.62
CA ASP A 692 33.59 8.91 -21.18
C ASP A 692 32.21 9.24 -20.60
N VAL A 693 31.69 8.35 -19.76
CA VAL A 693 30.35 8.50 -19.16
C VAL A 693 30.46 8.69 -17.65
N TYR A 694 29.89 9.80 -17.16
CA TYR A 694 29.88 10.17 -15.76
C TYR A 694 28.45 10.25 -15.22
N VAL A 695 28.23 9.72 -14.02
CA VAL A 695 26.96 9.84 -13.29
C VAL A 695 27.21 10.58 -11.98
N LEU A 696 26.72 11.82 -11.89
CA LEU A 696 26.82 12.67 -10.71
C LEU A 696 25.62 12.41 -9.79
N TYR A 697 25.85 11.94 -8.56
CA TYR A 697 24.79 11.44 -7.69
C TYR A 697 24.96 11.82 -6.21
N ARG A 698 23.89 11.64 -5.42
CA ARG A 698 23.95 11.71 -3.94
C ARG A 698 23.91 10.31 -3.33
N GLU A 699 22.86 9.56 -3.68
CA GLU A 699 22.64 8.16 -3.33
C GLU A 699 22.30 7.36 -4.57
N LEU A 700 22.92 6.19 -4.79
CA LEU A 700 22.54 5.29 -5.88
C LEU A 700 21.37 4.39 -5.43
N ARG A 701 20.20 4.62 -6.03
CA ARG A 701 18.96 3.88 -5.71
C ARG A 701 18.61 2.82 -6.76
N THR A 702 19.57 1.98 -7.12
CA THR A 702 19.38 0.77 -7.95
C THR A 702 18.97 -0.42 -7.08
N PHE A 703 17.77 -0.37 -6.49
CA PHE A 703 17.27 -1.36 -5.54
C PHE A 703 16.78 -2.67 -6.18
N GLY A 704 16.69 -3.74 -5.38
CA GLY A 704 16.37 -5.08 -5.88
C GLY A 704 17.49 -5.66 -6.75
N GLU A 705 17.07 -6.44 -7.75
CA GLU A 705 17.94 -7.02 -8.79
C GLU A 705 18.58 -5.94 -9.70
N ARG A 706 18.11 -4.69 -9.64
CA ARG A 706 18.70 -3.57 -10.41
C ARG A 706 20.10 -3.21 -9.94
N GLU A 707 20.57 -3.74 -8.82
CA GLU A 707 21.97 -3.61 -8.41
C GLU A 707 22.93 -4.23 -9.44
N ARG A 708 22.48 -5.26 -10.16
CA ARG A 708 23.30 -5.92 -11.19
C ARG A 708 23.69 -4.99 -12.33
N ILE A 709 22.75 -4.17 -12.83
CA ILE A 709 23.08 -3.19 -13.87
C ILE A 709 23.98 -2.07 -13.33
N TYR A 710 23.95 -1.78 -12.04
CA TYR A 710 24.92 -0.85 -11.44
C TYR A 710 26.33 -1.45 -11.42
N LYS A 711 26.45 -2.74 -11.05
CA LYS A 711 27.72 -3.48 -11.14
C LYS A 711 28.23 -3.53 -12.59
N GLU A 712 27.40 -3.92 -13.54
CA GLU A 712 27.73 -3.95 -14.97
C GLU A 712 28.22 -2.58 -15.46
N ALA A 713 27.54 -1.51 -15.07
CA ALA A 713 27.94 -0.16 -15.48
C ALA A 713 29.37 0.19 -15.00
N ARG A 714 29.70 -0.17 -13.76
CA ARG A 714 31.05 0.03 -13.22
C ARG A 714 32.10 -0.82 -13.94
N GLU A 715 31.78 -2.06 -14.28
CA GLU A 715 32.67 -2.95 -15.05
C GLU A 715 32.93 -2.41 -16.47
N LYS A 716 31.97 -1.70 -17.06
CA LYS A 716 32.12 -0.99 -18.35
C LYS A 716 32.87 0.34 -18.26
N GLY A 717 33.39 0.70 -17.09
CA GLY A 717 34.16 1.92 -16.88
C GLY A 717 33.31 3.20 -16.80
N ILE A 718 32.01 3.10 -16.50
CA ILE A 718 31.18 4.27 -16.19
C ILE A 718 31.58 4.80 -14.82
N VAL A 719 31.84 6.10 -14.73
CA VAL A 719 32.37 6.74 -13.52
C VAL A 719 31.22 7.35 -12.72
N PHE A 720 31.16 7.05 -11.42
CA PHE A 720 30.13 7.55 -10.51
C PHE A 720 30.76 8.54 -9.53
N ILE A 721 30.38 9.80 -9.61
CA ILE A 721 30.94 10.88 -8.78
C ILE A 721 29.85 11.35 -7.83
N ARG A 722 30.13 11.31 -6.54
CA ARG A 722 29.19 11.77 -5.53
C ARG A 722 29.27 13.28 -5.35
N TYR A 723 28.15 13.92 -5.05
CA TYR A 723 28.07 15.30 -4.60
C TYR A 723 27.08 15.41 -3.42
N ASP A 724 27.12 16.53 -2.71
CA ASP A 724 26.22 16.82 -1.59
C ASP A 724 25.25 17.97 -1.93
N LEU A 725 24.14 18.07 -1.20
CA LEU A 725 23.11 19.08 -1.49
C LEU A 725 23.66 20.52 -1.38
N ASP A 726 24.61 20.75 -0.47
CA ASP A 726 25.26 22.05 -0.26
C ASP A 726 26.37 22.33 -1.29
N SER A 727 26.80 21.31 -2.04
CA SER A 727 27.84 21.39 -3.07
C SER A 727 27.35 20.75 -4.36
N LYS A 728 26.26 21.30 -4.93
CA LYS A 728 25.72 20.85 -6.22
C LYS A 728 26.74 21.04 -7.35
N PRO A 729 26.75 20.18 -8.38
CA PRO A 729 27.53 20.42 -9.60
C PRO A 729 27.19 21.77 -10.22
N GLN A 730 28.12 22.37 -10.95
CA GLN A 730 27.89 23.61 -11.68
C GLN A 730 28.02 23.36 -13.17
N VAL A 731 27.05 23.82 -13.95
CA VAL A 731 27.09 23.73 -15.42
C VAL A 731 27.29 25.13 -15.99
N LYS A 732 28.33 25.30 -16.80
CA LYS A 732 28.61 26.52 -17.56
C LYS A 732 28.61 26.21 -19.05
N VAL A 733 28.03 27.13 -19.83
CA VAL A 733 28.01 27.08 -21.29
C VAL A 733 29.04 28.11 -21.78
N GLU A 734 30.09 27.64 -22.44
CA GLU A 734 31.19 28.45 -22.98
C GLU A 734 31.19 28.36 -24.51
N GLY A 735 30.35 29.18 -25.16
CA GLY A 735 30.09 29.06 -26.60
C GLY A 735 29.35 27.76 -26.91
N ASP A 736 29.93 26.91 -27.76
CA ASP A 736 29.40 25.57 -28.11
C ASP A 736 29.88 24.46 -27.16
N ARG A 737 30.67 24.79 -26.13
CA ARG A 737 31.22 23.80 -25.19
C ARG A 737 30.46 23.82 -23.87
N LEU A 738 30.24 22.63 -23.30
CA LEU A 738 29.72 22.47 -21.96
C LEU A 738 30.86 22.18 -20.99
N LYS A 739 30.76 22.77 -19.81
CA LYS A 739 31.68 22.55 -18.70
C LYS A 739 30.88 22.22 -17.44
N VAL A 740 31.17 21.07 -16.83
CA VAL A 740 30.56 20.64 -15.57
C VAL A 740 31.64 20.58 -14.51
N THR A 741 31.45 21.33 -13.43
CA THR A 741 32.35 21.36 -12.28
C THR A 741 31.69 20.65 -11.10
N VAL A 742 32.39 19.73 -10.45
CA VAL A 742 31.91 19.00 -9.27
C VAL A 742 33.07 18.69 -8.34
N VAL A 743 32.86 18.77 -7.03
CA VAL A 743 33.85 18.34 -6.05
C VAL A 743 33.70 16.84 -5.82
N ASP A 744 34.77 16.08 -6.04
CA ASP A 744 34.79 14.66 -5.72
C ASP A 744 35.24 14.49 -4.26
N PRO A 745 34.39 13.93 -3.38
CA PRO A 745 34.70 13.81 -1.95
C PRO A 745 35.77 12.75 -1.66
N ILE A 746 36.04 11.82 -2.58
CA ILE A 746 37.07 10.78 -2.39
C ILE A 746 38.45 11.36 -2.73
N LEU A 747 38.54 12.17 -3.79
CA LEU A 747 39.78 12.82 -4.20
C LEU A 747 40.05 14.13 -3.44
N ASP A 748 39.04 14.66 -2.74
CA ASP A 748 39.02 15.98 -2.11
C ASP A 748 39.47 17.09 -3.08
N ARG A 749 38.93 17.05 -4.31
CA ARG A 749 39.32 17.93 -5.41
C ARG A 749 38.15 18.30 -6.29
N GLU A 750 38.23 19.49 -6.86
CA GLU A 750 37.35 19.92 -7.93
C GLU A 750 37.71 19.21 -9.24
N LEU A 751 36.73 18.52 -9.82
CA LEU A 751 36.79 17.92 -11.14
C LEU A 751 36.10 18.83 -12.16
N VAL A 752 36.71 18.97 -13.32
CA VAL A 752 36.15 19.69 -14.47
C VAL A 752 35.94 18.69 -15.60
N LEU A 753 34.67 18.47 -15.95
CA LEU A 753 34.24 17.62 -17.04
C LEU A 753 33.81 18.49 -18.23
N THR A 754 34.10 18.04 -19.44
CA THR A 754 33.73 18.73 -20.68
C THR A 754 32.86 17.83 -21.55
N PRO A 755 31.58 17.62 -21.18
CA PRO A 755 30.70 16.70 -21.90
C PRO A 755 30.21 17.29 -23.22
N ASP A 756 29.89 16.40 -24.16
CA ASP A 756 29.10 16.76 -25.35
C ASP A 756 27.60 16.73 -25.03
N VAL A 757 27.20 15.89 -24.07
CA VAL A 757 25.80 15.67 -23.71
C VAL A 757 25.62 15.67 -22.19
N ILE A 758 24.63 16.42 -21.71
CA ILE A 758 24.18 16.40 -20.32
C ILE A 758 22.73 15.88 -20.26
N SER A 759 22.48 14.85 -19.46
CA SER A 759 21.12 14.37 -19.16
C SER A 759 20.75 14.66 -17.70
N LEU A 760 19.89 15.65 -17.51
CA LEU A 760 19.34 16.07 -16.22
C LEU A 760 18.23 15.11 -15.77
N GLN A 761 18.43 14.45 -14.64
CA GLN A 761 17.46 13.53 -14.05
C GLN A 761 16.42 14.29 -13.21
N THR A 762 15.59 15.04 -13.93
CA THR A 762 14.57 15.93 -13.40
C THR A 762 13.45 15.23 -12.65
N ALA A 763 12.97 15.87 -11.60
CA ALA A 763 11.85 15.44 -10.78
C ALA A 763 10.59 15.12 -11.60
N ILE A 764 9.83 14.15 -11.11
CA ILE A 764 8.53 13.75 -11.63
C ILE A 764 7.46 14.31 -10.72
N VAL A 765 6.59 15.14 -11.30
CA VAL A 765 5.49 15.82 -10.60
C VAL A 765 4.15 15.32 -11.13
N PRO A 766 3.11 15.27 -10.28
CA PRO A 766 1.80 14.75 -10.68
C PRO A 766 1.20 15.58 -11.83
N ALA A 767 0.34 14.97 -12.62
CA ALA A 767 -0.54 15.73 -13.51
C ALA A 767 -1.52 16.60 -12.68
N GLN A 768 -2.12 17.63 -13.30
CA GLN A 768 -3.15 18.44 -12.63
C GLN A 768 -4.33 17.56 -12.22
N ALA A 769 -4.39 17.21 -10.92
CA ALA A 769 -5.32 16.23 -10.37
C ALA A 769 -6.42 16.84 -9.49
N ALA A 770 -6.31 18.14 -9.14
CA ALA A 770 -7.18 18.79 -8.16
C ALA A 770 -8.68 18.72 -8.53
N ASP A 771 -9.02 18.98 -9.79
CA ASP A 771 -10.42 18.94 -10.25
C ASP A 771 -11.00 17.52 -10.16
N LEU A 772 -10.25 16.52 -10.64
CA LEU A 772 -10.66 15.11 -10.58
C LEU A 772 -10.78 14.62 -9.13
N ALA A 773 -9.83 15.00 -8.27
CA ALA A 773 -9.85 14.71 -6.85
C ALA A 773 -11.13 15.28 -6.20
N ALA A 774 -11.50 16.51 -6.53
CA ALA A 774 -12.74 17.13 -6.05
C ALA A 774 -13.99 16.42 -6.59
N PHE A 775 -14.04 16.10 -7.89
CA PHE A 775 -15.19 15.43 -8.52
C PHE A 775 -15.46 14.05 -7.92
N TYR A 776 -14.41 13.27 -7.65
CA TYR A 776 -14.52 11.92 -7.10
C TYR A 776 -14.31 11.85 -5.59
N LYS A 777 -14.20 13.00 -4.90
CA LYS A 777 -14.10 13.12 -3.45
C LYS A 777 -12.96 12.28 -2.87
N VAL A 778 -11.78 12.44 -3.44
CA VAL A 778 -10.55 11.82 -2.95
C VAL A 778 -9.51 12.88 -2.67
N SER A 779 -8.60 12.60 -1.74
CA SER A 779 -7.58 13.55 -1.32
C SER A 779 -6.31 13.47 -2.18
N LEU A 780 -5.58 14.59 -2.21
CA LEU A 780 -4.19 14.64 -2.66
C LEU A 780 -3.27 14.75 -1.45
N ASN A 781 -2.07 14.18 -1.54
CA ASN A 781 -1.04 14.35 -0.53
C ASN A 781 -0.32 15.72 -0.68
N GLU A 782 0.60 16.03 0.23
CA GLU A 782 1.37 17.28 0.21
C GLU A 782 2.20 17.50 -1.08
N ASP A 783 2.48 16.42 -1.82
CA ASP A 783 3.22 16.46 -3.08
C ASP A 783 2.30 16.56 -4.31
N GLY A 784 0.97 16.59 -4.11
CA GLY A 784 -0.06 16.71 -5.13
C GLY A 784 -0.45 15.39 -5.83
N PHE A 785 0.07 14.25 -5.38
CA PHE A 785 -0.35 12.92 -5.87
C PHE A 785 -1.61 12.46 -5.14
N TYR A 786 -2.39 11.55 -5.72
CA TYR A 786 -3.55 10.99 -5.00
C TYR A 786 -3.14 10.24 -3.75
N THR A 787 -3.97 10.31 -2.71
CA THR A 787 -3.81 9.59 -1.46
C THR A 787 -4.62 8.29 -1.52
N GLU A 788 -3.95 7.16 -1.26
CA GLU A 788 -4.58 5.84 -1.15
C GLU A 788 -5.53 5.78 0.05
N SER A 789 -6.45 4.81 0.04
CA SER A 789 -7.32 4.52 1.17
C SER A 789 -6.52 4.38 2.49
N PRO A 790 -6.96 5.01 3.60
CA PRO A 790 -6.31 4.85 4.91
C PRO A 790 -6.49 3.44 5.50
N ALA A 791 -7.43 2.64 4.98
CA ALA A 791 -7.53 1.23 5.32
C ALA A 791 -6.28 0.47 4.84
N LYS A 792 -5.61 -0.24 5.75
CA LYS A 792 -4.38 -0.98 5.42
C LYS A 792 -4.64 -2.04 4.35
N MET A 793 -3.59 -2.32 3.56
CA MET A 793 -3.62 -3.31 2.47
C MET A 793 -4.59 -2.95 1.35
N ARG A 794 -4.80 -1.66 1.09
CA ARG A 794 -5.54 -1.14 -0.07
C ARG A 794 -4.71 -0.10 -0.86
N PRO A 795 -3.56 -0.50 -1.42
CA PRO A 795 -2.59 0.41 -2.03
C PRO A 795 -3.05 1.07 -3.34
N VAL A 796 -4.16 0.61 -3.94
CA VAL A 796 -4.67 1.12 -5.22
C VAL A 796 -6.08 1.70 -5.12
N ASP A 797 -6.73 1.55 -3.96
CA ASP A 797 -8.08 2.03 -3.70
C ASP A 797 -8.05 3.49 -3.24
N GLY A 798 -9.06 4.27 -3.63
CA GLY A 798 -9.30 5.61 -3.11
C GLY A 798 -10.05 5.62 -1.79
N GLU A 799 -10.11 6.79 -1.16
CA GLU A 799 -10.93 7.03 0.04
C GLU A 799 -12.42 6.83 -0.23
N THR A 800 -12.86 7.19 -1.44
CA THR A 800 -14.20 6.91 -1.93
C THR A 800 -14.23 5.54 -2.60
N GLU A 801 -15.13 4.66 -2.15
CA GLU A 801 -15.30 3.33 -2.73
C GLU A 801 -15.65 3.42 -4.23
N GLY A 802 -15.10 2.49 -5.03
CA GLY A 802 -15.28 2.49 -6.48
C GLY A 802 -14.39 3.48 -7.25
N VAL A 803 -13.57 4.27 -6.55
CA VAL A 803 -12.51 5.10 -7.13
C VAL A 803 -11.17 4.40 -6.91
N PHE A 804 -10.39 4.22 -7.98
CA PHE A 804 -9.09 3.54 -7.94
C PHE A 804 -8.00 4.37 -8.61
N PHE A 805 -6.74 4.07 -8.31
CA PHE A 805 -5.57 4.75 -8.87
C PHE A 805 -4.60 3.77 -9.50
N ALA A 806 -4.01 4.15 -10.65
CA ALA A 806 -3.02 3.31 -11.33
C ALA A 806 -1.82 4.12 -11.84
N GLY A 807 -0.63 3.54 -11.73
CA GLY A 807 0.60 4.07 -12.32
C GLY A 807 1.08 5.34 -11.62
N LEU A 808 1.60 6.30 -12.40
CA LEU A 808 2.24 7.50 -11.84
C LEU A 808 1.27 8.46 -11.13
N ALA A 809 -0.03 8.19 -11.13
CA ALA A 809 -1.04 8.98 -10.42
C ALA A 809 -0.84 8.96 -8.89
N LEU A 810 -0.30 7.86 -8.34
CA LEU A 810 -0.03 7.71 -6.90
C LEU A 810 1.35 8.22 -6.47
N ALA A 811 2.36 7.95 -7.29
CA ALA A 811 3.76 8.30 -7.05
C ALA A 811 4.62 7.92 -8.26
N PRO A 812 5.83 8.49 -8.41
CA PRO A 812 6.81 8.03 -9.38
C PRO A 812 7.17 6.53 -9.18
N LYS A 813 7.16 5.74 -10.27
CA LYS A 813 7.48 4.30 -10.26
C LYS A 813 7.86 3.77 -11.64
N ALA A 814 8.35 2.54 -11.67
CA ALA A 814 8.78 1.86 -12.89
C ALA A 814 7.60 1.28 -13.71
N VAL A 815 7.91 0.70 -14.88
CA VAL A 815 6.92 0.16 -15.81
C VAL A 815 6.22 -1.06 -15.21
N GLU A 816 6.99 -2.05 -14.75
CA GLU A 816 6.51 -3.26 -14.09
C GLU A 816 5.58 -2.97 -12.91
N GLU A 817 5.91 -1.97 -12.08
CA GLU A 817 5.07 -1.59 -10.93
C GLU A 817 3.76 -0.96 -11.40
N SER A 818 3.80 -0.16 -12.47
CA SER A 818 2.61 0.46 -13.05
C SER A 818 1.68 -0.59 -13.69
N LEU A 819 2.25 -1.65 -14.28
CA LEU A 819 1.48 -2.75 -14.88
C LEU A 819 0.90 -3.69 -13.81
N ALA A 820 1.64 -3.96 -12.73
CA ALA A 820 1.12 -4.69 -11.57
C ALA A 820 -0.05 -3.93 -10.93
N GLU A 821 0.07 -2.61 -10.72
CA GLU A 821 -1.05 -1.77 -10.25
C GLU A 821 -2.24 -1.81 -11.20
N ALA A 822 -2.02 -1.82 -12.52
CA ALA A 822 -3.10 -1.86 -13.49
C ALA A 822 -3.97 -3.13 -13.35
N TRP A 823 -3.33 -4.29 -13.14
CA TRP A 823 -4.02 -5.57 -12.91
C TRP A 823 -4.63 -5.66 -11.51
N ALA A 824 -3.96 -5.12 -10.49
CA ALA A 824 -4.51 -5.02 -9.14
C ALA A 824 -5.81 -4.21 -9.16
N VAL A 825 -5.81 -3.03 -9.80
CA VAL A 825 -7.00 -2.20 -9.96
C VAL A 825 -8.11 -2.95 -10.71
N ALA A 826 -7.79 -3.66 -11.79
CA ALA A 826 -8.79 -4.41 -12.54
C ALA A 826 -9.52 -5.46 -11.68
N GLY A 827 -8.77 -6.26 -10.89
CA GLY A 827 -9.36 -7.24 -9.98
C GLY A 827 -10.21 -6.58 -8.87
N ARG A 828 -9.71 -5.50 -8.26
CA ARG A 828 -10.42 -4.76 -7.20
C ARG A 828 -11.70 -4.09 -7.72
N ALA A 829 -11.65 -3.52 -8.92
CA ALA A 829 -12.80 -2.96 -9.61
C ALA A 829 -13.83 -4.04 -9.97
N LYS A 830 -13.36 -5.21 -10.44
CA LYS A 830 -14.21 -6.35 -10.81
C LYS A 830 -15.04 -6.85 -9.62
N ARG A 831 -14.52 -6.80 -8.40
CA ARG A 831 -15.26 -7.13 -7.17
C ARG A 831 -16.54 -6.31 -6.98
N ILE A 832 -16.52 -5.02 -7.35
CA ILE A 832 -17.71 -4.16 -7.30
C ILE A 832 -18.61 -4.46 -8.50
N LEU A 833 -18.02 -4.55 -9.68
CA LEU A 833 -18.75 -4.78 -10.93
C LEU A 833 -19.44 -6.16 -10.98
N ASP A 834 -18.99 -7.16 -10.24
CA ASP A 834 -19.65 -8.46 -10.17
C ASP A 834 -20.92 -8.48 -9.31
N GLN A 835 -21.11 -7.51 -8.43
CA GLN A 835 -22.33 -7.40 -7.63
C GLN A 835 -23.50 -6.92 -8.47
N ASP A 836 -24.66 -7.57 -8.39
CA ASP A 836 -25.85 -7.14 -9.17
C ASP A 836 -26.41 -5.81 -8.68
N VAL A 837 -26.36 -5.60 -7.37
CA VAL A 837 -26.87 -4.41 -6.70
C VAL A 837 -25.86 -3.95 -5.64
N MET A 838 -25.80 -2.64 -5.44
CA MET A 838 -25.17 -2.03 -4.29
C MET A 838 -26.24 -1.71 -3.26
N LEU A 839 -25.92 -1.98 -2.00
CA LEU A 839 -26.74 -1.55 -0.87
C LEU A 839 -26.37 -0.11 -0.52
N VAL A 840 -27.30 0.81 -0.74
CA VAL A 840 -27.08 2.25 -0.58
C VAL A 840 -28.08 2.80 0.42
N GLY A 841 -27.63 3.78 1.20
CA GLY A 841 -28.47 4.48 2.16
C GLY A 841 -28.17 4.17 3.62
N GLY A 842 -29.22 4.19 4.43
CA GLY A 842 -29.19 4.06 5.87
C GLY A 842 -28.86 5.37 6.61
N ALA A 843 -27.69 5.96 6.38
CA ALA A 843 -27.33 7.25 6.96
C ALA A 843 -27.70 8.39 6.01
N VAL A 844 -28.99 8.52 5.68
CA VAL A 844 -29.50 9.48 4.70
C VAL A 844 -30.59 10.36 5.28
N ALA A 845 -30.84 11.49 4.61
CA ALA A 845 -31.88 12.42 5.00
C ALA A 845 -33.23 11.99 4.41
N GLU A 846 -34.27 11.94 5.24
CA GLU A 846 -35.64 11.58 4.86
C GLU A 846 -36.59 12.72 5.18
N VAL A 847 -37.61 12.90 4.35
CA VAL A 847 -38.61 13.97 4.52
C VAL A 847 -39.90 13.39 5.11
N ASP A 848 -40.35 13.95 6.22
CA ASP A 848 -41.68 13.79 6.79
C ASP A 848 -42.66 14.67 6.00
N PRO A 849 -43.54 14.08 5.17
CA PRO A 849 -44.43 14.83 4.29
C PRO A 849 -45.43 15.69 5.08
N ASP A 850 -45.85 15.25 6.27
CA ASP A 850 -46.86 15.94 7.08
C ASP A 850 -46.33 17.25 7.67
N LYS A 851 -45.00 17.39 7.78
CA LYS A 851 -44.33 18.60 8.27
C LYS A 851 -43.80 19.48 7.13
N CYS A 852 -43.75 18.97 5.91
CA CYS A 852 -43.08 19.65 4.81
C CYS A 852 -43.91 20.83 4.27
N ALA A 853 -43.48 22.06 4.56
CA ALA A 853 -44.11 23.27 4.03
C ALA A 853 -43.61 23.72 2.64
N VAL A 854 -42.84 22.87 1.94
CA VAL A 854 -42.30 23.13 0.58
C VAL A 854 -41.53 24.47 0.47
N CYS A 855 -40.81 24.87 1.54
CA CYS A 855 -40.06 26.14 1.58
C CYS A 855 -38.83 26.19 0.66
N LEU A 856 -38.47 25.07 0.03
CA LEU A 856 -37.32 24.87 -0.87
C LEU A 856 -35.93 25.06 -0.23
N THR A 857 -35.83 25.17 1.10
CA THR A 857 -34.53 25.33 1.76
C THR A 857 -33.61 24.14 1.52
N CYS A 858 -34.11 22.91 1.68
CA CYS A 858 -33.33 21.70 1.41
C CYS A 858 -32.77 21.64 -0.01
N VAL A 859 -33.56 22.05 -1.01
CA VAL A 859 -33.17 22.10 -2.42
C VAL A 859 -31.99 23.05 -2.64
N ARG A 860 -31.99 24.22 -2.00
CA ARG A 860 -30.91 25.22 -2.11
C ARG A 860 -29.67 24.87 -1.28
N THR A 861 -29.87 24.22 -0.14
CA THR A 861 -28.80 23.91 0.82
C THR A 861 -27.94 22.73 0.37
N CYS A 862 -28.50 21.75 -0.34
CA CYS A 862 -27.76 20.55 -0.70
C CYS A 862 -26.65 20.87 -1.71
N PRO A 863 -25.37 20.66 -1.36
CA PRO A 863 -24.26 20.91 -2.29
C PRO A 863 -24.22 19.93 -3.46
N PHE A 864 -25.02 18.87 -3.39
CA PHE A 864 -25.13 17.82 -4.41
C PHE A 864 -26.39 17.94 -5.28
N GLY A 865 -27.27 18.91 -4.99
CA GLY A 865 -28.50 19.13 -5.76
C GLY A 865 -29.50 17.97 -5.72
N ILE A 866 -29.50 17.18 -4.65
CA ILE A 866 -30.30 15.94 -4.55
C ILE A 866 -31.77 16.20 -4.21
N PRO A 867 -32.12 17.05 -3.23
CA PRO A 867 -33.51 17.29 -2.89
C PRO A 867 -34.24 17.99 -4.04
N PHE A 868 -35.43 17.52 -4.38
CA PHE A 868 -36.33 18.17 -5.33
C PHE A 868 -37.76 18.18 -4.79
N ILE A 869 -38.67 18.92 -5.42
CA ILE A 869 -40.10 18.88 -5.06
C ILE A 869 -40.77 17.86 -5.96
N ASP A 870 -41.28 16.79 -5.35
CA ASP A 870 -42.04 15.79 -6.08
C ASP A 870 -43.41 16.39 -6.43
N SER A 871 -43.64 16.61 -7.72
CA SER A 871 -44.89 17.17 -8.22
C SER A 871 -46.11 16.27 -8.03
N LEU A 872 -45.90 14.96 -7.86
CA LEU A 872 -46.97 13.99 -7.61
C LEU A 872 -47.32 13.91 -6.12
N GLN A 873 -46.32 13.97 -5.25
CA GLN A 873 -46.51 13.84 -3.80
C GLN A 873 -46.71 15.19 -3.09
N GLY A 874 -46.34 16.31 -3.72
CA GLY A 874 -46.59 17.66 -3.20
C GLY A 874 -45.66 18.09 -2.07
N HIS A 875 -44.55 17.39 -1.83
CA HIS A 875 -43.55 17.72 -0.82
C HIS A 875 -42.12 17.59 -1.36
N ALA A 876 -41.15 18.02 -0.55
CA ALA A 876 -39.74 17.76 -0.86
C ALA A 876 -39.44 16.27 -0.78
N PHE A 877 -38.73 15.73 -1.76
CA PHE A 877 -38.24 14.36 -1.79
C PHE A 877 -36.71 14.38 -1.85
N ILE A 878 -36.09 13.49 -1.09
CA ILE A 878 -34.64 13.28 -1.09
C ILE A 878 -34.42 11.83 -1.45
N ASP A 879 -33.81 11.59 -2.60
CA ASP A 879 -33.52 10.24 -3.05
C ASP A 879 -32.48 9.58 -2.10
N PRO A 880 -32.85 8.52 -1.36
CA PRO A 880 -31.94 7.81 -0.46
C PRO A 880 -30.70 7.25 -1.17
N ALA A 881 -30.82 6.89 -2.45
CA ALA A 881 -29.69 6.36 -3.23
C ALA A 881 -28.65 7.44 -3.53
N LEU A 882 -29.08 8.68 -3.73
CA LEU A 882 -28.18 9.78 -4.09
C LEU A 882 -27.64 10.52 -2.86
N CYS A 883 -28.40 10.52 -1.76
CA CYS A 883 -28.08 11.22 -0.53
C CYS A 883 -26.72 10.83 0.03
N GLN A 884 -25.82 11.81 0.15
CA GLN A 884 -24.45 11.62 0.68
C GLN A 884 -24.39 11.67 2.21
N GLY A 885 -25.55 11.78 2.87
CA GLY A 885 -25.64 11.77 4.33
C GLY A 885 -24.95 12.92 5.06
N CYS A 886 -24.74 14.08 4.42
CA CYS A 886 -24.02 15.20 5.04
C CYS A 886 -24.82 15.96 6.13
N GLY A 887 -26.13 15.72 6.24
CA GLY A 887 -26.99 16.36 7.25
C GLY A 887 -27.32 17.84 7.01
N MET A 888 -26.73 18.53 6.04
CA MET A 888 -26.94 19.99 5.84
C MET A 888 -28.42 20.37 5.67
N CYS A 889 -29.16 19.62 4.85
CA CYS A 889 -30.60 19.87 4.65
C CYS A 889 -31.45 19.59 5.91
N VAL A 890 -30.98 18.70 6.79
CA VAL A 890 -31.61 18.38 8.08
C VAL A 890 -31.43 19.55 9.04
N SER A 891 -30.20 20.05 9.14
CA SER A 891 -29.88 21.21 9.99
C SER A 891 -30.62 22.48 9.56
N GLU A 892 -30.76 22.71 8.26
CA GLU A 892 -31.39 23.92 7.72
C GLU A 892 -32.91 23.83 7.56
N CYS A 893 -33.54 22.68 7.78
CA CYS A 893 -35.00 22.56 7.61
C CYS A 893 -35.74 23.34 8.71
N PRO A 894 -36.42 24.46 8.40
CA PRO A 894 -37.06 25.27 9.43
C PRO A 894 -38.26 24.58 10.07
N GLY A 895 -38.96 23.73 9.31
CA GLY A 895 -40.09 22.95 9.80
C GLY A 895 -39.69 21.66 10.52
N LYS A 896 -38.38 21.37 10.63
CA LYS A 896 -37.87 20.08 11.14
C LYS A 896 -38.58 18.87 10.50
N ALA A 897 -38.91 19.04 9.22
CA ALA A 897 -39.57 18.06 8.39
C ALA A 897 -38.57 17.07 7.78
N ILE A 898 -37.27 17.26 7.98
CA ILE A 898 -36.26 16.37 7.43
C ILE A 898 -35.52 15.78 8.62
N SER A 899 -35.39 14.46 8.66
CA SER A 899 -34.69 13.73 9.71
C SER A 899 -33.46 13.02 9.14
N PHE A 900 -32.50 12.73 10.02
CA PHE A 900 -31.33 11.93 9.70
C PHE A 900 -31.31 10.72 10.63
N ARG A 901 -31.59 9.51 10.12
CA ARG A 901 -31.80 8.34 11.00
C ARG A 901 -30.59 7.94 11.85
N ARG A 902 -29.37 8.29 11.40
CA ARG A 902 -28.14 8.02 12.15
C ARG A 902 -27.82 9.09 13.22
N LEU A 903 -28.38 10.30 13.09
CA LEU A 903 -28.15 11.42 14.01
C LEU A 903 -29.36 12.39 14.01
N SER A 904 -30.46 11.98 14.60
CA SER A 904 -31.70 12.76 14.70
C SER A 904 -31.58 13.92 15.70
N ASP A 905 -32.47 14.91 15.59
CA ASP A 905 -32.52 16.02 16.55
C ASP A 905 -32.72 15.52 18.00
N ASP A 906 -33.55 14.49 18.20
CA ASP A 906 -33.76 13.87 19.51
C ASP A 906 -32.50 13.18 20.03
N GLN A 907 -31.77 12.48 19.15
CA GLN A 907 -30.46 11.91 19.50
C GLN A 907 -29.49 13.00 19.95
N ILE A 908 -29.40 14.12 19.22
CA ILE A 908 -28.53 15.25 19.56
C ILE A 908 -28.93 15.90 20.89
N LEU A 909 -30.23 16.14 21.10
CA LEU A 909 -30.74 16.74 22.33
C LEU A 909 -30.50 15.85 23.55
N GLN A 910 -30.77 14.54 23.45
CA GLN A 910 -30.52 13.59 24.53
C GLN A 910 -29.04 13.48 24.88
N MET A 911 -28.16 13.44 23.87
CA MET A 911 -26.71 13.47 24.08
C MET A 911 -26.28 14.75 24.82
N THR A 912 -26.75 15.91 24.36
CA THR A 912 -26.38 17.21 24.95
C THR A 912 -26.88 17.33 26.38
N GLN A 913 -28.12 16.91 26.65
CA GLN A 913 -28.69 16.89 28.00
C GLN A 913 -27.89 15.97 28.93
N SER A 914 -27.52 14.78 28.47
CA SER A 914 -26.72 13.84 29.29
C SER A 914 -25.33 14.38 29.60
N LEU A 915 -24.67 15.04 28.64
CA LEU A 915 -23.36 15.68 28.89
C LEU A 915 -23.46 16.85 29.88
N MET A 916 -24.56 17.59 29.86
CA MET A 916 -24.77 18.73 30.77
C MET A 916 -25.23 18.32 32.18
N GLN A 917 -25.82 17.14 32.37
CA GLN A 917 -26.36 16.73 33.67
C GLN A 917 -25.30 16.34 34.71
N GLY A 918 -24.03 16.14 34.31
CA GLY A 918 -22.94 15.77 35.22
C GLY A 918 -23.18 14.45 35.97
N SER A 919 -22.15 13.93 36.63
CA SER A 919 -22.17 12.63 37.34
C SER A 919 -23.09 12.56 38.57
N SER A 920 -24.07 13.46 38.72
CA SER A 920 -24.93 13.60 39.91
C SER A 920 -26.37 13.09 39.74
N ALA A 921 -26.68 12.35 38.67
CA ALA A 921 -28.01 11.76 38.47
C ALA A 921 -27.91 10.28 38.07
N HIS A 922 -27.39 9.44 38.98
CA HIS A 922 -27.63 8.01 39.00
C HIS A 922 -28.02 7.57 40.40
#